data_AF-A0A8C1APP3-F1
#
_entry.id   AF-A0A8C1APP3-F1
#
_cell.length_a   1.000
_cell.length_b   1.000
_cell.length_c   1.000
_cell.angle_alpha   90.00
_cell.angle_beta   90.00
_cell.angle_gamma   90.00
#
_symmetry.space_group_name_H-M   'P 1'
#
loop_
_entity.id
_entity.type
_entity.pdbx_description
1 polymer ?
#
loop_
_entity_poly.entity_id
_entity_poly.type
_entity_poly.pdbx_seq_one_letter_code
_entity_poly.pdbx_strand_id
1 'polypeptide(L)'
;MKCCTLVETRLNLPFILNWKRRSHVCLEPWASLEITHTLKKHKPQVTDQFYEISSVILKYKKQICSEYQYVTEYNSLPGEYVLLSERYTQPLILQTHRDQQERQEELCSSGERLQQVLNSRTSHESSYLNSLFNPGDHRISPSAIILQGNSGNGKTLTVQKIMLDWASGDLYKEQFDIVFHLKCKEINCISGKKSLVEILSNSCSLTSDQISQILQHSPEKVLFIIDGFDELRLTEDINHISPNTDPIQKAPPQVTLCALLKGHILPESFLLVTTRSTATDTLGKLLKTPQRFTEIMGFSEIGVEEYFQKFFQNEELFRKAYEYVKVNETLITACSIPVICWIICTTIKERFEVGADVTSGLETTTSIYFDFVSTLLQHHCQGLSQSVPSLLRSLGQLAERGMLEQQVLFDEESVNEMVSDPAGNPFLCKFLFKRRISQETMFSFMHLSFQEFFTALYYVLLDEEESQRKVSELLSIPSNDCLPTSYPPRFAAVVQFAFGLLNKDVRRTLKKKHGLVVHAQTHLKKWILEELRTGHPLGDRTLFWLHCLYELHEADFVKEAMEAWTLINPSDGLLRRIDCWALLYCSQCCHSMNELYITNSGLTCKMLSMILPAVRNFKKLTFHLVDLSDSFLVELMCALVRGRTLSSLRLSSDCSTRGCLSCSVHSLDLSLSEETCSIRIGTLCEDPVPSFLKLTLTLPRSELISIDWTNIQILHQRDLDALMHFLSSFSKLKKLKLKIGCLTKKYSLWTLQIIQNFPSVTELLVDADFLLEEVIKVLQGSYTRPACRLEVRGFICNKQSQKCTVPKDWHQRCNQNMTIHLDSQGFSMKNERTPLFWD
;
A
#
# COMPACT_ATOMS: atom_id res chain seq x y z
N MET A 1 45.23 -43.71 -2.96
CA MET A 1 46.53 -43.80 -3.66
C MET A 1 46.84 -42.44 -4.29
N LYS A 2 48.11 -41.99 -4.30
CA LYS A 2 48.70 -40.87 -5.08
C LYS A 2 48.02 -39.47 -4.90
N CYS A 3 48.65 -38.51 -4.21
CA CYS A 3 49.72 -37.58 -4.66
C CYS A 3 49.18 -36.39 -5.48
N CYS A 4 49.28 -35.12 -5.03
CA CYS A 4 50.46 -34.20 -5.10
C CYS A 4 50.72 -33.69 -6.54
N THR A 5 51.06 -32.42 -6.86
CA THR A 5 51.56 -31.20 -6.15
C THR A 5 51.03 -29.93 -6.88
N LEU A 6 50.79 -28.73 -6.30
CA LEU A 6 51.58 -27.75 -5.50
C LEU A 6 52.42 -26.76 -6.37
N VAL A 7 52.59 -25.51 -5.87
CA VAL A 7 53.39 -24.32 -6.32
C VAL A 7 52.53 -23.22 -7.00
N GLU A 8 52.24 -22.04 -6.39
CA GLU A 8 53.03 -20.81 -6.05
C GLU A 8 53.18 -19.81 -7.25
N THR A 9 53.20 -18.46 -7.14
CA THR A 9 53.78 -17.53 -6.13
C THR A 9 53.22 -16.07 -6.21
N ARG A 10 53.16 -15.36 -5.05
CA ARG A 10 53.55 -13.92 -4.79
C ARG A 10 52.82 -12.77 -5.54
N LEU A 11 52.81 -11.49 -5.12
CA LEU A 11 53.15 -10.68 -3.92
C LEU A 11 52.28 -9.39 -3.99
N ASN A 12 51.87 -8.67 -2.94
CA ASN A 12 52.69 -7.87 -2.01
C ASN A 12 51.83 -7.37 -0.82
N LEU A 13 52.50 -6.92 0.26
CA LEU A 13 51.91 -6.27 1.45
C LEU A 13 52.87 -5.14 1.88
N PRO A 14 52.43 -4.11 2.63
CA PRO A 14 52.97 -4.03 4.00
C PRO A 14 52.10 -3.34 5.09
N PHE A 15 52.13 -3.91 6.30
CA PHE A 15 52.28 -3.24 7.62
C PHE A 15 51.17 -2.26 8.11
N ILE A 16 50.82 -2.12 9.41
CA ILE A 16 51.04 -2.80 10.72
C ILE A 16 50.03 -2.11 11.73
N LEU A 17 49.81 -2.33 13.05
CA LEU A 17 50.46 -2.94 14.23
C LEU A 17 49.38 -3.40 15.25
N ASN A 18 49.54 -4.61 15.83
CA ASN A 18 49.45 -5.02 17.25
C ASN A 18 48.32 -4.52 18.22
N TRP A 19 47.92 -5.26 19.27
CA TRP A 19 48.51 -6.49 19.87
C TRP A 19 47.50 -7.42 20.56
N LYS A 20 47.97 -8.64 20.91
CA LYS A 20 47.22 -9.67 21.66
C LYS A 20 48.18 -10.50 22.54
N ARG A 21 47.84 -10.77 23.80
CA ARG A 21 48.40 -11.87 24.62
C ARG A 21 47.27 -12.88 24.86
N ARG A 22 47.40 -14.21 24.69
CA ARG A 22 48.40 -15.20 25.15
C ARG A 22 48.30 -15.46 26.68
N SER A 23 48.38 -16.70 27.18
CA SER A 23 48.95 -17.92 26.55
C SER A 23 48.57 -19.26 27.25
N HIS A 24 48.58 -20.34 26.46
CA HIS A 24 49.04 -21.73 26.76
C HIS A 24 48.39 -22.53 27.93
N VAL A 25 47.78 -23.71 27.73
CA VAL A 25 48.22 -25.04 27.18
C VAL A 25 48.80 -25.97 28.25
N CYS A 26 48.14 -27.13 28.47
CA CYS A 26 48.74 -28.46 28.57
C CYS A 26 47.65 -29.57 28.66
N LEU A 27 47.94 -30.74 28.07
CA LEU A 27 47.21 -32.01 28.20
C LEU A 27 48.28 -33.12 28.14
N GLU A 28 48.25 -34.06 29.08
CA GLU A 28 48.81 -35.44 29.04
C GLU A 28 48.53 -36.11 30.42
N PRO A 29 48.52 -37.45 30.55
CA PRO A 29 47.84 -38.16 31.64
C PRO A 29 48.77 -38.63 32.78
N TRP A 30 48.19 -38.88 33.97
CA TRP A 30 48.82 -39.61 35.07
C TRP A 30 47.99 -40.84 35.46
N ALA A 31 48.68 -41.91 35.86
CA ALA A 31 48.14 -43.26 35.96
C ALA A 31 47.66 -43.66 37.37
N SER A 32 47.05 -44.85 37.45
CA SER A 32 46.45 -45.46 38.64
C SER A 32 47.39 -45.52 39.87
N LEU A 33 46.82 -45.25 41.03
CA LEU A 33 47.36 -45.68 42.33
C LEU A 33 46.20 -46.03 43.26
N GLU A 34 46.09 -47.30 43.63
CA GLU A 34 45.05 -47.77 44.55
C GLU A 34 45.42 -47.46 46.00
N ILE A 35 44.53 -46.77 46.72
CA ILE A 35 44.51 -46.77 48.19
C ILE A 35 43.07 -47.08 48.61
N THR A 36 42.83 -48.33 49.00
CA THR A 36 41.55 -48.81 49.52
C THR A 36 41.39 -48.47 50.99
N HIS A 37 40.15 -48.16 51.43
CA HIS A 37 39.75 -47.89 52.82
C HIS A 37 40.35 -46.59 53.42
N THR A 38 39.61 -45.71 54.11
CA THR A 38 38.24 -45.78 54.63
C THR A 38 37.59 -44.39 54.65
N LEU A 39 36.39 -44.19 54.06
CA LEU A 39 35.40 -43.17 54.50
C LEU A 39 34.06 -43.29 53.73
N LYS A 40 33.28 -44.35 54.03
CA LYS A 40 31.86 -44.41 53.60
C LYS A 40 31.00 -43.59 54.57
N LYS A 41 30.68 -42.34 54.22
CA LYS A 41 29.41 -41.65 54.53
C LYS A 41 29.31 -40.30 53.80
N HIS A 42 28.09 -39.96 53.38
CA HIS A 42 27.70 -38.71 52.68
C HIS A 42 28.20 -38.59 51.23
N LYS A 43 27.51 -39.30 50.34
CA LYS A 43 27.30 -38.87 48.94
C LYS A 43 26.43 -37.58 48.95
N PRO A 44 26.61 -36.61 48.04
CA PRO A 44 25.69 -35.47 47.96
C PRO A 44 24.44 -35.86 47.16
N GLN A 45 23.29 -36.01 47.83
CA GLN A 45 22.01 -36.17 47.11
C GLN A 45 21.65 -34.93 46.27
N VAL A 46 22.07 -33.75 46.74
CA VAL A 46 21.83 -32.45 46.10
C VAL A 46 22.39 -32.37 44.67
N THR A 47 23.57 -32.96 44.41
CA THR A 47 24.15 -32.91 43.06
C THR A 47 23.42 -33.83 42.08
N ASP A 48 23.06 -35.04 42.51
CA ASP A 48 22.35 -36.00 41.66
C ASP A 48 20.97 -35.44 41.27
N GLN A 49 20.23 -34.82 42.21
CA GLN A 49 18.95 -34.13 41.92
C GLN A 49 19.09 -32.91 41.01
N PHE A 50 20.15 -32.09 41.17
CA PHE A 50 20.35 -30.90 40.33
C PHE A 50 20.60 -31.27 38.86
N TYR A 51 21.36 -32.34 38.61
CA TYR A 51 21.53 -32.88 37.25
C TYR A 51 20.23 -33.45 36.68
N GLU A 52 19.43 -34.14 37.50
CA GLU A 52 18.14 -34.70 37.09
C GLU A 52 17.15 -33.58 36.67
N ILE A 53 16.95 -32.57 37.51
CA ILE A 53 16.11 -31.39 37.22
C ILE A 53 16.60 -30.66 35.96
N SER A 54 17.91 -30.44 35.84
CA SER A 54 18.51 -29.80 34.64
C SER A 54 18.21 -30.59 33.36
N SER A 55 18.24 -31.93 33.42
CA SER A 55 17.92 -32.80 32.27
C SER A 55 16.43 -32.72 31.87
N VAL A 56 15.54 -32.59 32.86
CA VAL A 56 14.09 -32.45 32.66
C VAL A 56 13.77 -31.10 32.01
N ILE A 57 14.38 -30.01 32.49
CA ILE A 57 14.22 -28.66 31.89
C ILE A 57 14.75 -28.64 30.45
N LEU A 58 15.90 -29.25 30.17
CA LEU A 58 16.44 -29.37 28.81
C LEU A 58 15.55 -30.20 27.87
N LYS A 59 14.87 -31.24 28.38
CA LYS A 59 13.87 -32.00 27.61
C LYS A 59 12.64 -31.13 27.31
N TYR A 60 12.15 -30.39 28.29
CA TYR A 60 10.99 -29.49 28.14
C TYR A 60 11.28 -28.36 27.14
N LYS A 61 12.43 -27.69 27.22
CA LYS A 61 12.83 -26.68 26.22
C LYS A 61 12.82 -27.24 24.80
N LYS A 62 13.38 -28.44 24.57
CA LYS A 62 13.33 -29.09 23.24
C LYS A 62 11.91 -29.34 22.74
N GLN A 63 10.97 -29.71 23.61
CA GLN A 63 9.57 -29.84 23.22
C GLN A 63 8.95 -28.48 22.86
N ILE A 64 9.17 -27.44 23.69
CA ILE A 64 8.66 -26.10 23.41
C ILE A 64 9.22 -25.56 22.08
N CYS A 65 10.49 -25.81 21.75
CA CYS A 65 11.00 -25.50 20.42
C CYS A 65 10.16 -26.18 19.31
N SER A 66 9.89 -27.49 19.40
CA SER A 66 9.09 -28.20 18.39
C SER A 66 7.60 -27.81 18.36
N GLU A 67 7.02 -27.39 19.49
CA GLU A 67 5.61 -26.99 19.62
C GLU A 67 5.37 -25.56 19.09
N TYR A 68 6.27 -24.62 19.40
CA TYR A 68 6.12 -23.20 19.06
C TYR A 68 6.87 -22.77 17.80
N GLN A 69 7.63 -23.69 17.16
CA GLN A 69 8.19 -23.48 15.82
C GLN A 69 7.09 -23.32 14.75
N TYR A 70 5.90 -23.88 14.97
CA TYR A 70 4.80 -23.92 14.03
C TYR A 70 3.55 -23.21 14.58
N VAL A 71 2.76 -22.62 13.69
CA VAL A 71 1.46 -22.01 14.00
C VAL A 71 0.39 -22.41 12.99
N THR A 72 -0.86 -22.41 13.43
CA THR A 72 -2.07 -22.57 12.59
C THR A 72 -2.65 -21.21 12.24
N GLU A 73 -2.93 -20.96 10.97
CA GLU A 73 -3.58 -19.73 10.49
C GLU A 73 -5.12 -19.89 10.53
N TYR A 74 -5.90 -18.80 10.40
CA TYR A 74 -7.37 -18.89 10.57
C TYR A 74 -8.08 -19.74 9.49
N ASN A 75 -7.45 -19.91 8.33
CA ASN A 75 -7.94 -20.74 7.22
C ASN A 75 -7.31 -22.14 7.15
N SER A 76 -6.33 -22.47 8.01
CA SER A 76 -5.59 -23.74 7.95
C SER A 76 -6.51 -24.96 8.10
N LEU A 77 -6.38 -25.92 7.18
CA LEU A 77 -7.07 -27.21 7.24
C LEU A 77 -6.42 -28.12 8.31
N PRO A 78 -7.11 -29.19 8.76
CA PRO A 78 -6.56 -30.11 9.75
C PRO A 78 -5.25 -30.78 9.29
N GLY A 79 -4.14 -30.39 9.93
CA GLY A 79 -2.79 -30.87 9.58
C GLY A 79 -1.93 -29.87 8.80
N GLU A 80 -2.47 -28.70 8.44
CA GLU A 80 -1.71 -27.59 7.87
C GLU A 80 -1.13 -26.70 8.96
N TYR A 81 0.15 -26.34 8.80
CA TYR A 81 0.92 -25.52 9.73
C TYR A 81 1.95 -24.69 8.95
N VAL A 82 2.31 -23.53 9.49
CA VAL A 82 3.33 -22.65 8.92
C VAL A 82 4.36 -22.27 9.97
N LEU A 83 5.59 -21.92 9.56
CA LEU A 83 6.66 -21.63 10.51
C LEU A 83 6.45 -20.26 11.17
N LEU A 84 6.61 -20.18 12.49
CA LEU A 84 6.46 -18.91 13.24
C LEU A 84 7.44 -17.84 12.73
N SER A 85 8.64 -18.21 12.28
CA SER A 85 9.62 -17.31 11.68
C SER A 85 9.15 -16.64 10.37
N GLU A 86 8.19 -17.23 9.66
CA GLU A 86 7.61 -16.71 8.41
C GLU A 86 6.41 -15.80 8.63
N ARG A 87 5.91 -15.72 9.87
CA ARG A 87 4.72 -14.92 10.25
C ARG A 87 4.99 -13.93 11.37
N TYR A 88 6.07 -14.09 12.13
CA TYR A 88 6.41 -13.19 13.22
C TYR A 88 7.19 -11.95 12.72
N THR A 89 6.52 -10.80 12.75
CA THR A 89 7.18 -9.50 12.83
C THR A 89 6.94 -8.92 14.22
N GLN A 90 7.97 -8.25 14.76
CA GLN A 90 7.91 -7.57 16.05
C GLN A 90 6.88 -6.41 15.96
N PRO A 91 5.78 -6.44 16.73
CA PRO A 91 4.90 -5.29 16.81
C PRO A 91 5.55 -4.18 17.66
N LEU A 92 5.11 -2.93 17.45
CA LEU A 92 5.43 -1.82 18.33
C LEU A 92 4.79 -2.05 19.70
N ILE A 93 5.60 -2.04 20.75
CA ILE A 93 5.18 -2.16 22.15
C ILE A 93 5.60 -0.88 22.88
N LEU A 94 4.66 -0.25 23.59
CA LEU A 94 4.91 0.94 24.43
C LEU A 94 4.89 0.54 25.92
N GLN A 95 5.65 1.23 26.78
CA GLN A 95 5.64 1.02 28.25
C GLN A 95 4.77 2.02 29.04
N THR A 96 4.08 2.91 28.33
CA THR A 96 3.44 4.12 28.86
C THR A 96 1.91 4.06 28.76
N HIS A 97 1.22 4.75 29.68
CA HIS A 97 -0.20 5.04 29.52
C HIS A 97 -0.37 6.29 28.67
N ARG A 98 -0.94 6.14 27.48
CA ARG A 98 -1.23 7.22 26.53
C ARG A 98 -2.40 8.09 26.97
N ASP A 99 -2.39 9.36 26.61
CA ASP A 99 -3.46 10.31 26.94
C ASP A 99 -4.62 10.32 25.90
N GLN A 100 -5.64 11.14 26.15
CA GLN A 100 -6.81 11.24 25.29
C GLN A 100 -6.50 11.85 23.91
N GLN A 101 -5.64 12.87 23.84
CA GLN A 101 -5.29 13.55 22.60
C GLN A 101 -4.41 12.64 21.73
N GLU A 102 -3.46 11.92 22.31
CA GLU A 102 -2.65 10.91 21.63
C GLU A 102 -3.50 9.77 21.05
N ARG A 103 -4.54 9.34 21.77
CA ARG A 103 -5.52 8.35 21.31
C ARG A 103 -6.39 8.88 20.17
N GLN A 104 -6.93 10.09 20.30
CA GLN A 104 -7.78 10.69 19.28
C GLN A 104 -7.00 10.99 17.99
N GLU A 105 -5.77 11.50 18.07
CA GLU A 105 -4.95 11.74 16.90
C GLU A 105 -4.59 10.44 16.16
N GLU A 106 -4.31 9.35 16.88
CA GLU A 106 -4.11 8.03 16.27
C GLU A 106 -5.36 7.49 15.58
N LEU A 107 -6.50 7.48 16.28
CA LEU A 107 -7.75 6.93 15.75
C LEU A 107 -8.30 7.70 14.53
N CYS A 108 -7.95 8.98 14.40
CA CYS A 108 -8.32 9.86 13.29
C CYS A 108 -7.21 10.03 12.23
N SER A 109 -6.06 9.36 12.36
CA SER A 109 -4.95 9.46 11.39
C SER A 109 -4.87 8.24 10.50
N SER A 110 -4.69 8.48 9.20
CA SER A 110 -4.44 7.47 8.17
C SER A 110 -3.16 7.78 7.38
N GLY A 111 -2.71 6.82 6.58
CA GLY A 111 -1.61 6.96 5.63
C GLY A 111 -0.33 7.49 6.27
N GLU A 112 0.32 8.44 5.60
CA GLU A 112 1.55 9.08 6.07
C GLU A 112 1.39 9.77 7.43
N ARG A 113 0.20 10.34 7.73
CA ARG A 113 -0.04 11.00 9.02
C ARG A 113 0.02 9.98 10.17
N LEU A 114 -0.59 8.81 10.01
CA LEU A 114 -0.47 7.76 11.03
C LEU A 114 0.98 7.33 11.21
N GLN A 115 1.75 7.21 10.14
CA GLN A 115 3.18 6.86 10.27
C GLN A 115 3.99 7.95 10.96
N GLN A 116 3.68 9.25 10.79
CA GLN A 116 4.30 10.33 11.57
C GLN A 116 3.96 10.20 13.07
N VAL A 117 2.70 9.87 13.40
CA VAL A 117 2.21 9.66 14.78
C VAL A 117 2.81 8.41 15.44
N LEU A 118 3.05 7.34 14.67
CA LEU A 118 3.73 6.14 15.17
C LEU A 118 5.25 6.35 15.30
N ASN A 119 5.89 6.98 14.31
CA ASN A 119 7.35 7.15 14.28
C ASN A 119 7.86 8.12 15.36
N SER A 120 7.10 9.15 15.73
CA SER A 120 7.45 9.99 16.90
C SER A 120 7.57 9.16 18.18
N ARG A 121 6.61 8.24 18.41
CA ARG A 121 6.56 7.36 19.60
C ARG A 121 7.62 6.26 19.60
N THR A 122 7.97 5.71 18.44
CA THR A 122 9.05 4.70 18.35
C THR A 122 10.38 5.20 18.93
N SER A 123 10.68 6.49 18.76
CA SER A 123 11.95 7.10 19.14
C SER A 123 12.14 7.33 20.65
N HIS A 124 11.07 7.31 21.44
CA HIS A 124 11.11 7.68 22.87
C HIS A 124 10.53 6.64 23.83
N GLU A 125 9.54 5.83 23.42
CA GLU A 125 8.77 4.99 24.35
C GLU A 125 8.68 3.50 23.97
N SER A 126 9.34 3.09 22.88
CA SER A 126 9.27 1.71 22.40
C SER A 126 10.09 0.72 23.25
N SER A 127 9.49 -0.44 23.52
CA SER A 127 10.14 -1.57 24.17
C SER A 127 10.34 -2.73 23.21
N TYR A 128 11.52 -3.31 23.24
CA TYR A 128 11.77 -4.64 22.69
C TYR A 128 11.29 -5.71 23.69
N LEU A 129 11.16 -6.97 23.25
CA LEU A 129 10.78 -8.07 24.15
C LEU A 129 11.82 -8.28 25.25
N ASN A 130 13.11 -8.22 24.92
CA ASN A 130 14.20 -8.42 25.88
C ASN A 130 14.26 -7.36 27.00
N SER A 131 13.61 -6.19 26.84
CA SER A 131 13.56 -5.14 27.85
C SER A 131 12.33 -5.18 28.76
N LEU A 132 11.37 -6.07 28.53
CA LEU A 132 10.09 -6.11 29.26
C LEU A 132 10.27 -6.29 30.78
N PHE A 133 11.21 -7.15 31.23
CA PHE A 133 11.49 -7.38 32.66
C PHE A 133 12.63 -6.52 33.24
N ASN A 134 13.27 -5.67 32.43
CA ASN A 134 14.42 -4.87 32.91
C ASN A 134 13.96 -3.80 33.93
N PRO A 135 14.76 -3.49 34.96
CA PRO A 135 14.43 -2.43 35.91
C PRO A 135 14.27 -1.09 35.19
N GLY A 136 13.18 -0.37 35.47
CA GLY A 136 12.93 0.96 34.92
C GLY A 136 13.75 2.06 35.61
N ASP A 137 13.42 3.33 35.35
CA ASP A 137 14.15 4.50 35.91
C ASP A 137 14.25 4.48 37.45
N HIS A 138 13.23 3.96 38.13
CA HIS A 138 13.19 3.79 39.59
C HIS A 138 14.01 2.58 40.09
N ARG A 139 14.73 1.88 39.21
CA ARG A 139 15.59 0.69 39.45
C ARG A 139 14.88 -0.54 40.02
N ILE A 140 13.54 -0.56 40.01
CA ILE A 140 12.72 -1.70 40.41
C ILE A 140 12.37 -2.51 39.16
N SER A 141 12.64 -3.82 39.19
CA SER A 141 12.16 -4.77 38.17
C SER A 141 10.70 -5.14 38.46
N PRO A 142 9.81 -5.21 37.45
CA PRO A 142 8.43 -5.63 37.64
C PRO A 142 8.34 -7.13 37.92
N SER A 143 7.58 -7.53 38.94
CA SER A 143 7.23 -8.94 39.20
C SER A 143 6.05 -9.41 38.34
N ALA A 144 5.26 -8.48 37.81
CA ALA A 144 4.16 -8.74 36.90
C ALA A 144 4.15 -7.74 35.74
N ILE A 145 3.91 -8.22 34.53
CA ILE A 145 3.78 -7.41 33.31
C ILE A 145 2.39 -7.63 32.74
N ILE A 146 1.69 -6.53 32.46
CA ILE A 146 0.46 -6.51 31.68
C ILE A 146 0.83 -6.18 30.24
N LEU A 147 0.47 -7.05 29.30
CA LEU A 147 0.70 -6.91 27.87
C LEU A 147 -0.65 -6.74 27.16
N GLN A 148 -1.21 -5.52 27.23
CA GLN A 148 -2.52 -5.22 26.67
C GLN A 148 -2.47 -4.93 25.17
N GLY A 149 -3.64 -4.86 24.53
CA GLY A 149 -3.79 -4.37 23.17
C GLY A 149 -5.14 -4.76 22.57
N ASN A 150 -5.45 -4.25 21.37
CA ASN A 150 -6.74 -4.47 20.71
C ASN A 150 -6.89 -5.94 20.23
N SER A 151 -8.07 -6.28 19.70
CA SER A 151 -8.23 -7.54 18.97
C SER A 151 -7.37 -7.54 17.70
N GLY A 152 -6.84 -8.69 17.28
CA GLY A 152 -5.98 -8.79 16.09
C GLY A 152 -4.54 -8.27 16.24
N ASN A 153 -4.18 -7.57 17.33
CA ASN A 153 -2.84 -6.99 17.56
C ASN A 153 -1.69 -7.98 17.82
N GLY A 154 -1.86 -9.29 17.56
CA GLY A 154 -0.77 -10.27 17.64
C GLY A 154 -0.27 -10.63 19.05
N LYS A 155 -1.10 -10.43 20.10
CA LYS A 155 -0.74 -10.75 21.51
C LYS A 155 -0.29 -12.20 21.70
N THR A 156 -1.15 -13.17 21.36
CA THR A 156 -0.83 -14.61 21.43
C THR A 156 0.35 -15.01 20.55
N LEU A 157 0.48 -14.44 19.35
CA LEU A 157 1.62 -14.69 18.46
C LEU A 157 2.95 -14.20 19.07
N THR A 158 2.90 -13.10 19.83
CA THR A 158 4.03 -12.58 20.62
C THR A 158 4.36 -13.48 21.80
N VAL A 159 3.36 -14.04 22.50
CA VAL A 159 3.58 -15.09 23.52
C VAL A 159 4.22 -16.34 22.92
N GLN A 160 3.76 -16.79 21.76
CA GLN A 160 4.34 -17.93 21.06
C GLN A 160 5.81 -17.68 20.70
N LYS A 161 6.15 -16.46 20.27
CA LYS A 161 7.55 -16.06 20.01
C LYS A 161 8.39 -16.03 21.28
N ILE A 162 7.86 -15.49 22.40
CA ILE A 162 8.55 -15.49 23.69
C ILE A 162 8.86 -16.93 24.15
N MET A 163 7.91 -17.85 24.00
CA MET A 163 8.10 -19.27 24.33
C MET A 163 9.18 -19.94 23.47
N LEU A 164 9.15 -19.73 22.15
CA LEU A 164 10.14 -20.28 21.21
C LEU A 164 11.55 -19.74 21.50
N ASP A 165 11.70 -18.44 21.71
CA ASP A 165 12.99 -17.78 21.90
C ASP A 165 13.61 -18.13 23.26
N TRP A 166 12.80 -18.23 24.32
CA TRP A 166 13.29 -18.68 25.63
C TRP A 166 13.71 -20.16 25.62
N ALA A 167 12.99 -21.00 24.89
CA ALA A 167 13.32 -22.42 24.76
C ALA A 167 14.61 -22.62 23.94
N SER A 168 14.78 -21.84 22.86
CA SER A 168 15.98 -21.83 22.02
C SER A 168 17.19 -21.21 22.72
N GLY A 169 16.95 -20.28 23.66
CA GLY A 169 17.96 -19.63 24.50
C GLY A 169 18.32 -18.21 24.10
N ASP A 170 17.57 -17.61 23.17
CA ASP A 170 17.76 -16.27 22.63
C ASP A 170 17.10 -15.17 23.50
N LEU A 171 16.12 -15.54 24.33
CA LEU A 171 15.38 -14.62 25.20
C LEU A 171 15.36 -15.09 26.67
N TYR A 172 15.51 -14.16 27.62
CA TYR A 172 15.44 -14.37 29.09
C TYR A 172 16.29 -15.51 29.69
N LYS A 173 17.28 -16.04 28.94
CA LYS A 173 18.08 -17.21 29.31
C LYS A 173 18.77 -17.13 30.69
N GLU A 174 19.11 -15.93 31.14
CA GLU A 174 19.77 -15.68 32.43
C GLU A 174 18.79 -15.27 33.54
N GLN A 175 17.51 -15.01 33.19
CA GLN A 175 16.47 -14.57 34.12
C GLN A 175 15.56 -15.74 34.54
N PHE A 176 15.14 -16.60 33.60
CA PHE A 176 14.16 -17.67 33.87
C PHE A 176 14.66 -19.06 33.47
N ASP A 177 14.84 -19.92 34.47
CA ASP A 177 15.21 -21.33 34.26
C ASP A 177 14.03 -22.13 33.68
N ILE A 178 12.77 -21.76 34.01
CA ILE A 178 11.54 -22.32 33.43
C ILE A 178 10.48 -21.25 33.11
N VAL A 179 9.81 -21.41 31.97
CA VAL A 179 8.62 -20.64 31.57
C VAL A 179 7.45 -21.60 31.33
N PHE A 180 6.29 -21.27 31.88
CA PHE A 180 5.03 -22.00 31.67
C PHE A 180 4.03 -21.14 30.91
N HIS A 181 3.36 -21.72 29.91
CA HIS A 181 2.30 -21.07 29.15
C HIS A 181 0.92 -21.58 29.62
N LEU A 182 0.04 -20.67 30.00
CA LEU A 182 -1.29 -20.92 30.55
C LEU A 182 -2.33 -20.12 29.76
N LYS A 183 -3.02 -20.76 28.81
CA LYS A 183 -4.08 -20.11 28.01
C LYS A 183 -5.40 -20.14 28.78
N CYS A 184 -6.02 -18.99 29.02
CA CYS A 184 -7.28 -18.91 29.77
C CYS A 184 -8.42 -19.71 29.11
N LYS A 185 -8.44 -19.78 27.78
CA LYS A 185 -9.40 -20.59 27.00
C LYS A 185 -9.39 -22.07 27.35
N GLU A 186 -8.20 -22.66 27.47
CA GLU A 186 -8.02 -24.07 27.82
C GLU A 186 -8.33 -24.32 29.30
N ILE A 187 -7.97 -23.37 30.18
CA ILE A 187 -8.27 -23.41 31.62
C ILE A 187 -9.79 -23.43 31.88
N ASN A 188 -10.58 -22.68 31.10
CA ASN A 188 -12.05 -22.71 31.17
C ASN A 188 -12.66 -24.10 30.87
N CYS A 189 -11.95 -24.98 30.17
CA CYS A 189 -12.40 -26.34 29.85
C CYS A 189 -11.99 -27.38 30.93
N ILE A 190 -11.17 -27.01 31.91
CA ILE A 190 -10.71 -27.92 32.97
C ILE A 190 -11.84 -28.16 33.97
N SER A 191 -12.43 -29.36 33.93
CA SER A 191 -13.49 -29.78 34.85
C SER A 191 -12.96 -30.20 36.23
N GLY A 192 -13.72 -29.86 37.28
CA GLY A 192 -13.46 -30.28 38.67
C GLY A 192 -12.44 -29.41 39.42
N LYS A 193 -12.06 -29.82 40.63
CA LYS A 193 -11.03 -29.12 41.42
C LYS A 193 -9.64 -29.66 41.08
N LYS A 194 -8.70 -28.76 40.81
CA LYS A 194 -7.30 -29.04 40.43
C LYS A 194 -6.34 -28.15 41.20
N SER A 195 -5.14 -28.64 41.48
CA SER A 195 -4.04 -27.82 42.01
C SER A 195 -3.33 -27.05 40.91
N LEU A 196 -2.46 -26.08 41.25
CA LEU A 196 -1.66 -25.38 40.24
C LEU A 196 -0.76 -26.37 39.49
N VAL A 197 -0.14 -27.28 40.22
CA VAL A 197 0.67 -28.38 39.68
C VAL A 197 -0.13 -29.24 38.69
N GLU A 198 -1.37 -29.61 39.03
CA GLU A 198 -2.22 -30.41 38.14
C GLU A 198 -2.76 -29.63 36.94
N ILE A 199 -2.81 -28.30 36.98
CA ILE A 199 -3.18 -27.46 35.82
C ILE A 199 -1.99 -27.39 34.86
N LEU A 200 -0.80 -27.14 35.40
CA LEU A 200 0.47 -27.10 34.66
C LEU A 200 0.75 -28.43 33.96
N SER A 201 0.53 -29.58 34.61
CA SER A 201 0.71 -30.91 34.00
C SER A 201 -0.32 -31.27 32.91
N ASN A 202 -1.39 -30.49 32.73
CA ASN A 202 -2.26 -30.61 31.55
C ASN A 202 -1.77 -29.72 30.39
N SER A 203 -1.01 -28.67 30.70
CA SER A 203 -0.54 -27.64 29.74
C SER A 203 0.92 -27.85 29.30
N CYS A 204 1.62 -28.85 29.85
CA CYS A 204 2.98 -29.19 29.46
C CYS A 204 3.28 -30.70 29.67
N SER A 205 4.38 -31.17 29.09
CA SER A 205 4.83 -32.58 29.13
C SER A 205 5.44 -33.05 30.46
N LEU A 206 5.41 -32.23 31.51
CA LEU A 206 6.08 -32.51 32.78
C LEU A 206 5.10 -33.19 33.74
N THR A 207 5.58 -34.16 34.51
CA THR A 207 4.74 -34.79 35.54
C THR A 207 4.49 -33.82 36.70
N SER A 208 3.40 -34.03 37.43
CA SER A 208 3.08 -33.26 38.63
C SER A 208 4.22 -33.26 39.65
N ASP A 209 4.94 -34.38 39.80
CA ASP A 209 6.09 -34.48 40.70
C ASP A 209 7.28 -33.64 40.22
N GLN A 210 7.59 -33.68 38.91
CA GLN A 210 8.64 -32.86 38.31
C GLN A 210 8.35 -31.36 38.44
N ILE A 211 7.10 -30.95 38.17
CA ILE A 211 6.65 -29.56 38.34
C ILE A 211 6.78 -29.16 39.81
N SER A 212 6.34 -30.00 40.75
CA SER A 212 6.44 -29.72 42.19
C SER A 212 7.90 -29.52 42.64
N GLN A 213 8.82 -30.35 42.18
CA GLN A 213 10.26 -30.22 42.48
C GLN A 213 10.86 -28.94 41.91
N ILE A 214 10.53 -28.57 40.66
CA ILE A 214 11.02 -27.34 40.03
C ILE A 214 10.51 -26.10 40.76
N LEU A 215 9.20 -26.06 41.09
CA LEU A 215 8.58 -24.94 41.80
C LEU A 215 9.07 -24.79 43.26
N GLN A 216 9.55 -25.87 43.88
CA GLN A 216 10.16 -25.84 45.22
C GLN A 216 11.65 -25.48 45.20
N HIS A 217 12.34 -25.66 44.08
CA HIS A 217 13.79 -25.47 44.00
C HIS A 217 14.21 -24.01 43.84
N SER A 218 13.55 -23.27 42.94
CA SER A 218 13.91 -21.88 42.60
C SER A 218 12.69 -21.13 42.02
N PRO A 219 11.69 -20.79 42.85
CA PRO A 219 10.45 -20.11 42.42
C PRO A 219 10.71 -18.71 41.84
N GLU A 220 11.79 -18.04 42.26
CA GLU A 220 12.22 -16.72 41.79
C GLU A 220 12.67 -16.69 40.32
N LYS A 221 12.89 -17.86 39.73
CA LYS A 221 13.26 -18.06 38.32
C LYS A 221 12.15 -18.66 37.46
N VAL A 222 10.92 -18.72 37.98
CA VAL A 222 9.75 -19.23 37.26
C VAL A 222 8.98 -18.04 36.66
N LEU A 223 8.76 -18.06 35.35
CA LEU A 223 7.82 -17.16 34.67
C LEU A 223 6.55 -17.91 34.29
N PHE A 224 5.39 -17.38 34.66
CA PHE A 224 4.10 -17.81 34.12
C PHE A 224 3.62 -16.79 33.07
N ILE A 225 3.42 -17.26 31.85
CA ILE A 225 2.74 -16.51 30.80
C ILE A 225 1.26 -16.92 30.80
N ILE A 226 0.38 -15.95 31.07
CA ILE A 226 -1.07 -16.16 31.14
C ILE A 226 -1.68 -15.45 29.93
N ASP A 227 -2.09 -16.22 28.92
CA ASP A 227 -2.56 -15.69 27.64
C ASP A 227 -4.09 -15.62 27.57
N GLY A 228 -4.60 -14.44 27.21
CA GLY A 228 -6.04 -14.17 27.02
C GLY A 228 -6.82 -14.00 28.33
N PHE A 229 -6.36 -13.18 29.27
CA PHE A 229 -7.08 -12.95 30.54
C PHE A 229 -8.54 -12.50 30.35
N ASP A 230 -8.83 -11.74 29.28
CA ASP A 230 -10.20 -11.36 28.89
C ASP A 230 -11.12 -12.53 28.52
N GLU A 231 -10.57 -13.70 28.20
CA GLU A 231 -11.36 -14.92 27.95
C GLU A 231 -11.67 -15.71 29.25
N LEU A 232 -11.10 -15.35 30.40
CA LEU A 232 -11.24 -16.09 31.66
C LEU A 232 -12.63 -15.91 32.29
N ARG A 233 -13.37 -17.01 32.47
CA ARG A 233 -14.75 -16.97 33.01
C ARG A 233 -14.75 -16.86 34.55
N LEU A 234 -14.65 -15.64 35.05
CA LEU A 234 -14.80 -15.31 36.46
C LEU A 234 -16.27 -15.10 36.84
N THR A 235 -16.79 -15.89 37.77
CA THR A 235 -18.09 -15.67 38.43
C THR A 235 -17.90 -14.95 39.76
N GLU A 236 -18.95 -14.32 40.30
CA GLU A 236 -18.86 -13.59 41.57
C GLU A 236 -18.48 -14.51 42.74
N ASP A 237 -18.98 -15.76 42.76
CA ASP A 237 -18.63 -16.79 43.75
C ASP A 237 -17.12 -17.01 43.89
N ILE A 238 -16.36 -16.91 42.79
CA ILE A 238 -14.91 -17.13 42.76
C ILE A 238 -14.16 -16.07 43.59
N ASN A 239 -14.73 -14.87 43.77
CA ASN A 239 -14.16 -13.83 44.62
C ASN A 239 -14.39 -14.07 46.13
N HIS A 240 -15.38 -14.90 46.49
CA HIS A 240 -15.72 -15.22 47.88
C HIS A 240 -15.05 -16.50 48.40
N ILE A 241 -14.44 -17.31 47.52
CA ILE A 241 -13.69 -18.50 47.92
C ILE A 241 -12.36 -18.08 48.57
N SER A 242 -12.00 -18.74 49.68
CA SER A 242 -10.76 -18.44 50.41
C SER A 242 -9.52 -18.60 49.53
N PRO A 243 -8.55 -17.66 49.60
CA PRO A 243 -7.37 -17.69 48.75
C PRO A 243 -6.53 -18.94 49.07
N ASN A 244 -6.24 -19.72 48.03
CA ASN A 244 -5.26 -20.79 48.14
C ASN A 244 -3.84 -20.20 48.22
N THR A 245 -2.97 -20.81 49.02
CA THR A 245 -1.55 -20.47 49.18
C THR A 245 -0.60 -21.62 48.82
N ASP A 246 -1.10 -22.86 48.76
CA ASP A 246 -0.30 -24.05 48.41
C ASP A 246 -0.50 -24.41 46.92
N PRO A 247 0.58 -24.50 46.11
CA PRO A 247 0.54 -25.00 44.73
C PRO A 247 -0.14 -26.38 44.55
N ILE A 248 -0.18 -27.21 45.60
CA ILE A 248 -0.67 -28.59 45.61
C ILE A 248 -2.14 -28.69 46.09
N GLN A 249 -2.66 -27.69 46.81
CA GLN A 249 -4.06 -27.65 47.24
C GLN A 249 -5.02 -27.49 46.03
N LYS A 250 -6.12 -28.25 46.02
CA LYS A 250 -7.06 -28.31 44.89
C LYS A 250 -8.24 -27.34 45.04
N ALA A 251 -8.39 -26.44 44.07
CA ALA A 251 -9.50 -25.50 43.97
C ALA A 251 -10.09 -25.51 42.54
N PRO A 252 -11.20 -24.81 42.24
CA PRO A 252 -11.60 -24.56 40.86
C PRO A 252 -10.45 -23.86 40.09
N PRO A 253 -10.16 -24.21 38.82
CA PRO A 253 -8.97 -23.71 38.11
C PRO A 253 -8.87 -22.18 38.07
N GLN A 254 -10.00 -21.49 37.97
CA GLN A 254 -10.11 -20.03 38.01
C GLN A 254 -9.68 -19.45 39.36
N VAL A 255 -10.05 -20.10 40.48
CA VAL A 255 -9.61 -19.70 41.84
C VAL A 255 -8.10 -19.86 41.97
N THR A 256 -7.55 -20.99 41.48
CA THR A 256 -6.11 -21.26 41.49
C THR A 256 -5.34 -20.22 40.66
N LEU A 257 -5.83 -19.86 39.48
CA LEU A 257 -5.22 -18.84 38.63
C LEU A 257 -5.31 -17.44 39.26
N CYS A 258 -6.45 -17.08 39.86
CA CYS A 258 -6.60 -15.83 40.61
C CYS A 258 -5.67 -15.74 41.83
N ALA A 259 -5.39 -16.86 42.49
CA ALA A 259 -4.45 -16.91 43.61
C ALA A 259 -2.99 -16.76 43.17
N LEU A 260 -2.62 -17.29 42.00
CA LEU A 260 -1.31 -17.07 41.36
C LEU A 260 -1.14 -15.60 40.92
N LEU A 261 -2.15 -15.03 40.24
CA LEU A 261 -2.14 -13.63 39.79
C LEU A 261 -1.98 -12.65 40.98
N LYS A 262 -2.70 -12.89 42.09
CA LYS A 262 -2.59 -12.13 43.35
C LYS A 262 -1.27 -12.37 44.11
N GLY A 263 -0.45 -13.34 43.68
CA GLY A 263 0.80 -13.71 44.37
C GLY A 263 0.62 -14.47 45.68
N HIS A 264 -0.58 -14.96 45.98
CA HIS A 264 -0.82 -15.83 47.14
C HIS A 264 -0.17 -17.21 46.96
N ILE A 265 -0.09 -17.68 45.71
CA ILE A 265 0.70 -18.85 45.31
C ILE A 265 1.95 -18.34 44.60
N LEU A 266 3.14 -18.83 44.99
CA LEU A 266 4.45 -18.48 44.42
C LEU A 266 4.67 -16.95 44.32
N PRO A 267 4.74 -16.22 45.45
CA PRO A 267 4.91 -14.77 45.45
C PRO A 267 6.16 -14.30 44.69
N GLU A 268 7.25 -15.05 44.75
CA GLU A 268 8.56 -14.73 44.16
C GLU A 268 8.63 -14.95 42.63
N SER A 269 7.66 -15.64 42.02
CA SER A 269 7.65 -15.90 40.58
C SER A 269 7.41 -14.63 39.75
N PHE A 270 7.67 -14.69 38.45
CA PHE A 270 7.34 -13.62 37.51
C PHE A 270 6.07 -13.95 36.73
N LEU A 271 5.33 -12.91 36.30
CA LEU A 271 4.10 -13.03 35.51
C LEU A 271 4.18 -12.16 34.25
N LEU A 272 3.77 -12.70 33.11
CA LEU A 272 3.45 -11.94 31.89
C LEU A 272 2.00 -12.27 31.51
N VAL A 273 1.10 -11.31 31.57
CA VAL A 273 -0.34 -11.53 31.33
C VAL A 273 -0.79 -10.75 30.10
N THR A 274 -1.32 -11.43 29.10
CA THR A 274 -1.93 -10.77 27.94
C THR A 274 -3.42 -10.55 28.17
N THR A 275 -3.93 -9.43 27.64
CA THR A 275 -5.33 -9.05 27.80
C THR A 275 -5.78 -8.11 26.69
N ARG A 276 -7.09 -8.04 26.41
CA ARG A 276 -7.70 -6.86 25.80
C ARG A 276 -7.64 -5.67 26.74
N SER A 277 -7.62 -4.46 26.18
CA SER A 277 -7.70 -3.23 26.98
C SER A 277 -9.00 -3.16 27.81
N THR A 278 -10.07 -3.83 27.35
CA THR A 278 -11.37 -3.96 28.06
C THR A 278 -11.28 -4.57 29.46
N ALA A 279 -10.35 -5.51 29.70
CA ALA A 279 -10.22 -6.22 30.99
C ALA A 279 -9.00 -5.77 31.83
N THR A 280 -8.23 -4.78 31.35
CA THR A 280 -6.94 -4.42 31.97
C THR A 280 -7.09 -3.84 33.39
N ASP A 281 -8.17 -3.11 33.68
CA ASP A 281 -8.40 -2.51 35.00
C ASP A 281 -8.72 -3.56 36.06
N THR A 282 -9.48 -4.59 35.66
CA THR A 282 -9.79 -5.76 36.49
C THR A 282 -8.52 -6.55 36.77
N LEU A 283 -7.67 -6.73 35.75
CA LEU A 283 -6.37 -7.39 35.88
C LEU A 283 -5.40 -6.61 36.79
N GLY A 284 -5.28 -5.29 36.61
CA GLY A 284 -4.40 -4.44 37.43
C GLY A 284 -4.79 -4.38 38.91
N LYS A 285 -6.09 -4.47 39.22
CA LYS A 285 -6.60 -4.61 40.60
C LYS A 285 -6.34 -6.01 41.21
N LEU A 286 -6.05 -7.01 40.38
CA LEU A 286 -5.94 -8.41 40.77
C LEU A 286 -4.47 -8.89 40.82
N LEU A 287 -3.57 -8.28 40.03
CA LEU A 287 -2.16 -8.63 39.96
C LEU A 287 -1.33 -8.19 41.17
N LYS A 288 -0.37 -9.03 41.57
CA LYS A 288 0.69 -8.66 42.51
C LYS A 288 1.56 -7.50 41.99
N THR A 289 2.18 -6.78 42.92
CA THR A 289 3.05 -5.61 42.66
C THR A 289 4.52 -5.94 42.93
N PRO A 290 5.50 -5.24 42.33
CA PRO A 290 5.37 -4.14 41.37
C PRO A 290 4.92 -4.61 39.97
N GLN A 291 3.97 -3.87 39.39
CA GLN A 291 3.45 -4.12 38.03
C GLN A 291 4.16 -3.21 37.00
N ARG A 292 4.34 -3.69 35.77
CA ARG A 292 4.59 -2.85 34.58
C ARG A 292 3.43 -2.98 33.60
N PHE A 293 2.93 -1.84 33.13
CA PHE A 293 1.99 -1.76 32.01
C PHE A 293 2.78 -1.75 30.70
N THR A 294 2.30 -2.48 29.69
CA THR A 294 2.76 -2.41 28.30
C THR A 294 1.60 -2.59 27.33
N GLU A 295 1.67 -1.93 26.18
CA GLU A 295 0.63 -2.00 25.15
C GLU A 295 1.22 -2.38 23.79
N ILE A 296 0.63 -3.40 23.15
CA ILE A 296 0.93 -3.78 21.77
C ILE A 296 0.04 -2.99 20.81
N MET A 297 0.68 -2.15 19.99
CA MET A 297 0.06 -1.29 19.00
C MET A 297 -0.37 -2.03 17.73
N GLY A 298 0.46 -2.97 17.27
CA GLY A 298 0.42 -3.51 15.91
C GLY A 298 1.75 -3.25 15.20
N PHE A 299 1.75 -3.20 13.88
CA PHE A 299 2.92 -2.91 13.04
C PHE A 299 3.06 -1.42 12.72
N SER A 300 4.30 -0.92 12.63
CA SER A 300 4.63 0.29 11.84
C SER A 300 4.70 -0.06 10.35
N GLU A 301 4.80 0.93 9.46
CA GLU A 301 4.99 0.68 8.01
C GLU A 301 6.18 -0.25 7.70
N ILE A 302 7.28 -0.11 8.42
CA ILE A 302 8.46 -0.99 8.32
C ILE A 302 8.09 -2.42 8.77
N GLY A 303 7.31 -2.56 9.85
CA GLY A 303 6.79 -3.84 10.30
C GLY A 303 5.81 -4.49 9.31
N VAL A 304 5.04 -3.69 8.56
CA VAL A 304 4.21 -4.19 7.45
C VAL A 304 5.08 -4.68 6.31
N GLU A 305 6.10 -3.92 5.90
CA GLU A 305 7.04 -4.35 4.83
C GLU A 305 7.78 -5.64 5.21
N GLU A 306 8.31 -5.74 6.44
CA GLU A 306 8.89 -6.97 6.99
C GLU A 306 7.90 -8.14 6.99
N TYR A 307 6.64 -7.90 7.36
CA TYR A 307 5.62 -8.95 7.41
C TYR A 307 5.32 -9.49 6.00
N PHE A 308 5.11 -8.60 5.02
CA PHE A 308 4.91 -8.98 3.63
C PHE A 308 6.12 -9.78 3.10
N GLN A 309 7.36 -9.35 3.41
CA GLN A 309 8.55 -10.06 2.96
C GLN A 309 8.64 -11.49 3.52
N LYS A 310 8.37 -11.66 4.83
CA LYS A 310 8.37 -12.99 5.50
C LYS A 310 7.23 -13.89 5.04
N PHE A 311 6.04 -13.32 4.80
CA PHE A 311 4.86 -14.08 4.37
C PHE A 311 5.02 -14.61 2.94
N PHE A 312 5.44 -13.77 1.99
CA PHE A 312 5.52 -14.15 0.58
C PHE A 312 6.79 -14.95 0.24
N GLN A 313 7.92 -14.69 0.91
CA GLN A 313 9.26 -15.29 0.69
C GLN A 313 9.86 -15.13 -0.73
N ASN A 314 9.05 -14.73 -1.71
CA ASN A 314 9.41 -14.47 -3.09
C ASN A 314 9.45 -12.96 -3.32
N GLU A 315 10.64 -12.45 -3.65
CA GLU A 315 10.97 -11.04 -3.83
C GLU A 315 10.13 -10.32 -4.91
N GLU A 316 9.60 -11.05 -5.91
CA GLU A 316 8.71 -10.49 -6.93
C GLU A 316 7.26 -10.40 -6.45
N LEU A 317 6.76 -11.46 -5.81
CA LEU A 317 5.40 -11.49 -5.24
C LEU A 317 5.27 -10.48 -4.09
N PHE A 318 6.27 -10.44 -3.20
CA PHE A 318 6.44 -9.45 -2.13
C PHE A 318 6.30 -8.02 -2.68
N ARG A 319 7.13 -7.64 -3.65
CA ARG A 319 7.14 -6.28 -4.21
C ARG A 319 5.82 -5.93 -4.88
N LYS A 320 5.22 -6.85 -5.63
CA LYS A 320 3.89 -6.66 -6.26
C LYS A 320 2.78 -6.47 -5.22
N ALA A 321 2.74 -7.32 -4.19
CA ALA A 321 1.74 -7.26 -3.12
C ALA A 321 1.88 -5.98 -2.27
N TYR A 322 3.12 -5.64 -1.89
CA TYR A 322 3.39 -4.46 -1.07
C TYR A 322 3.21 -3.15 -1.84
N GLU A 323 3.63 -3.05 -3.11
CA GLU A 323 3.34 -1.86 -3.94
C GLU A 323 1.82 -1.69 -4.20
N TYR A 324 1.02 -2.76 -4.24
CA TYR A 324 -0.43 -2.65 -4.32
C TYR A 324 -1.03 -2.02 -3.05
N VAL A 325 -0.60 -2.51 -1.88
CA VAL A 325 -1.17 -2.11 -0.58
C VAL A 325 -0.68 -0.73 -0.13
N LYS A 326 0.62 -0.43 -0.27
CA LYS A 326 1.24 0.87 0.05
C LYS A 326 0.61 2.04 -0.73
N VAL A 327 0.01 1.75 -1.89
CA VAL A 327 -0.69 2.71 -2.76
C VAL A 327 -2.10 3.06 -2.28
N ASN A 328 -2.72 2.24 -1.43
CA ASN A 328 -4.05 2.48 -0.87
C ASN A 328 -3.90 2.89 0.60
N GLU A 329 -4.06 4.18 0.89
CA GLU A 329 -3.95 4.76 2.24
C GLU A 329 -4.79 4.01 3.28
N THR A 330 -6.03 3.62 2.95
CA THR A 330 -6.91 2.86 3.84
C THR A 330 -6.37 1.46 4.12
N LEU A 331 -5.83 0.76 3.12
CA LEU A 331 -5.27 -0.59 3.32
C LEU A 331 -3.91 -0.57 4.02
N ILE A 332 -2.98 0.34 3.69
CA ILE A 332 -1.70 0.43 4.41
C ILE A 332 -1.91 0.88 5.87
N THR A 333 -2.91 1.74 6.12
CA THR A 333 -3.37 2.06 7.49
C THR A 333 -3.86 0.80 8.20
N ALA A 334 -4.77 0.04 7.57
CA ALA A 334 -5.36 -1.15 8.16
C ALA A 334 -4.34 -2.30 8.37
N CYS A 335 -3.32 -2.43 7.51
CA CYS A 335 -2.20 -3.35 7.68
C CYS A 335 -1.39 -3.13 8.97
N SER A 336 -1.48 -1.95 9.60
CA SER A 336 -0.93 -1.73 10.95
C SER A 336 -1.55 -2.70 11.98
N ILE A 337 -2.75 -3.23 11.73
CA ILE A 337 -3.35 -4.32 12.51
C ILE A 337 -2.92 -5.67 11.90
N PRO A 338 -2.13 -6.51 12.62
CA PRO A 338 -1.52 -7.73 12.08
C PRO A 338 -2.48 -8.73 11.42
N VAL A 339 -3.70 -8.91 11.94
CA VAL A 339 -4.66 -9.85 11.32
C VAL A 339 -5.27 -9.31 10.01
N ILE A 340 -5.34 -7.99 9.81
CA ILE A 340 -5.71 -7.41 8.51
C ILE A 340 -4.56 -7.58 7.52
N CYS A 341 -3.33 -7.34 7.98
CA CYS A 341 -2.11 -7.61 7.23
C CYS A 341 -2.08 -9.07 6.72
N TRP A 342 -2.40 -10.03 7.61
CA TRP A 342 -2.52 -11.45 7.29
C TRP A 342 -3.62 -11.76 6.26
N ILE A 343 -4.83 -11.20 6.42
CA ILE A 343 -5.94 -11.37 5.46
C ILE A 343 -5.52 -10.91 4.07
N ILE A 344 -4.99 -9.69 3.96
CA ILE A 344 -4.58 -9.09 2.69
C ILE A 344 -3.48 -9.92 2.02
N CYS A 345 -2.48 -10.38 2.78
CA CYS A 345 -1.44 -11.25 2.25
C CYS A 345 -1.99 -12.59 1.74
N THR A 346 -2.96 -13.18 2.45
CA THR A 346 -3.62 -14.43 2.08
C THR A 346 -4.47 -14.28 0.82
N THR A 347 -5.35 -13.26 0.78
CA THR A 347 -6.11 -12.81 -0.40
C THR A 347 -5.23 -12.71 -1.66
N ILE A 348 -4.08 -12.01 -1.54
CA ILE A 348 -3.20 -11.76 -2.68
C ILE A 348 -2.50 -13.05 -3.13
N LYS A 349 -2.07 -13.89 -2.16
CA LYS A 349 -1.42 -15.18 -2.44
C LYS A 349 -2.36 -16.15 -3.18
N GLU A 350 -3.60 -16.32 -2.72
CA GLU A 350 -4.57 -17.20 -3.38
C GLU A 350 -4.83 -16.79 -4.85
N ARG A 351 -4.84 -15.49 -5.15
CA ARG A 351 -4.99 -14.97 -6.52
C ARG A 351 -3.76 -15.23 -7.40
N PHE A 352 -2.56 -15.11 -6.85
CA PHE A 352 -1.32 -15.48 -7.55
C PHE A 352 -1.27 -16.97 -7.91
N GLU A 353 -1.70 -17.86 -7.01
CA GLU A 353 -1.68 -19.31 -7.21
C GLU A 353 -2.66 -19.78 -8.30
N VAL A 354 -3.75 -19.03 -8.53
CA VAL A 354 -4.70 -19.24 -9.63
C VAL A 354 -4.17 -18.69 -10.98
N GLY A 355 -3.02 -18.03 -11.00
CA GLY A 355 -2.39 -17.49 -12.22
C GLY A 355 -3.08 -16.24 -12.76
N ALA A 356 -3.92 -15.57 -11.96
CA ALA A 356 -4.44 -14.25 -12.28
C ALA A 356 -3.33 -13.20 -12.14
N ASP A 357 -3.37 -12.14 -12.96
CA ASP A 357 -2.61 -10.93 -12.62
C ASP A 357 -3.25 -10.29 -11.39
N VAL A 358 -2.45 -9.76 -10.47
CA VAL A 358 -2.90 -9.03 -9.26
C VAL A 358 -3.90 -7.93 -9.65
N THR A 359 -3.72 -7.36 -10.84
CA THR A 359 -4.51 -6.26 -11.39
C THR A 359 -5.79 -6.71 -12.11
N SER A 360 -5.93 -8.01 -12.40
CA SER A 360 -7.01 -8.53 -13.28
C SER A 360 -8.32 -8.84 -12.54
N GLY A 361 -8.25 -8.89 -11.21
CA GLY A 361 -9.40 -8.90 -10.31
C GLY A 361 -8.94 -8.38 -8.96
N LEU A 362 -9.17 -7.10 -8.71
CA LEU A 362 -8.76 -6.43 -7.49
C LEU A 362 -9.82 -6.64 -6.40
N GLU A 363 -9.38 -6.98 -5.19
CA GLU A 363 -10.28 -6.94 -4.04
C GLU A 363 -10.53 -5.51 -3.61
N THR A 364 -11.82 -5.20 -3.44
CA THR A 364 -12.29 -3.88 -3.06
C THR A 364 -12.02 -3.67 -1.57
N THR A 365 -11.82 -2.42 -1.16
CA THR A 365 -11.52 -2.06 0.23
C THR A 365 -12.60 -2.61 1.16
N THR A 366 -13.86 -2.57 0.71
CA THR A 366 -15.01 -3.11 1.44
C THR A 366 -14.97 -4.63 1.59
N SER A 367 -14.50 -5.39 0.59
CA SER A 367 -14.39 -6.85 0.70
C SER A 367 -13.39 -7.28 1.77
N ILE A 368 -12.22 -6.63 1.81
CA ILE A 368 -11.17 -6.87 2.81
C ILE A 368 -11.68 -6.56 4.24
N TYR A 369 -12.41 -5.44 4.42
CA TYR A 369 -13.04 -5.10 5.69
C TYR A 369 -14.14 -6.11 6.08
N PHE A 370 -14.94 -6.54 5.11
CA PHE A 370 -15.98 -7.55 5.33
C PHE A 370 -15.39 -8.90 5.75
N ASP A 371 -14.30 -9.37 5.14
CA ASP A 371 -13.70 -10.66 5.49
C ASP A 371 -12.94 -10.61 6.83
N PHE A 372 -12.37 -9.46 7.22
CA PHE A 372 -11.92 -9.23 8.59
C PHE A 372 -13.08 -9.31 9.60
N VAL A 373 -14.21 -8.64 9.32
CA VAL A 373 -15.40 -8.71 10.19
C VAL A 373 -15.95 -10.14 10.24
N SER A 374 -16.02 -10.85 9.11
CA SER A 374 -16.40 -12.27 9.04
C SER A 374 -15.47 -13.15 9.90
N THR A 375 -14.16 -12.91 9.85
CA THR A 375 -13.16 -13.66 10.63
C THR A 375 -13.30 -13.41 12.14
N LEU A 376 -13.47 -12.15 12.56
CA LEU A 376 -13.70 -11.84 13.98
C LEU A 376 -15.04 -12.40 14.48
N LEU A 377 -16.12 -12.29 13.71
CA LEU A 377 -17.41 -12.92 14.03
C LEU A 377 -17.29 -14.45 14.14
N GLN A 378 -16.55 -15.09 13.24
CA GLN A 378 -16.40 -16.55 13.20
C GLN A 378 -15.54 -17.09 14.34
N HIS A 379 -14.45 -16.42 14.73
CA HIS A 379 -13.46 -16.96 15.68
C HIS A 379 -13.46 -16.30 17.07
N HIS A 380 -13.92 -15.06 17.20
CA HIS A 380 -13.80 -14.26 18.43
C HIS A 380 -15.15 -13.90 19.08
N CYS A 381 -16.28 -14.10 18.39
CA CYS A 381 -17.63 -13.86 18.92
C CYS A 381 -18.37 -15.14 19.40
N GLN A 382 -17.73 -16.31 19.41
CA GLN A 382 -18.35 -17.63 19.73
C GLN A 382 -18.84 -17.83 21.19
N GLY A 383 -19.04 -16.75 21.95
CA GLY A 383 -19.53 -16.78 23.33
C GLY A 383 -20.29 -15.54 23.77
N LEU A 384 -20.60 -14.60 22.86
CA LEU A 384 -21.42 -13.43 23.17
C LEU A 384 -22.89 -13.84 23.33
N SER A 385 -23.62 -13.11 24.17
CA SER A 385 -25.06 -13.34 24.41
C SER A 385 -25.95 -12.89 23.23
N GLN A 386 -25.44 -12.01 22.37
CA GLN A 386 -26.15 -11.49 21.20
C GLN A 386 -25.94 -12.38 19.96
N SER A 387 -26.99 -12.49 19.13
CA SER A 387 -26.85 -13.04 17.78
C SER A 387 -26.02 -12.11 16.88
N VAL A 388 -25.37 -12.66 15.83
CA VAL A 388 -24.58 -11.85 14.87
C VAL A 388 -25.40 -10.70 14.24
N PRO A 389 -26.65 -10.89 13.77
CA PRO A 389 -27.47 -9.78 13.27
C PRO A 389 -27.81 -8.69 14.31
N SER A 390 -27.98 -9.04 15.59
CA SER A 390 -28.18 -8.03 16.65
C SER A 390 -26.88 -7.29 16.96
N LEU A 391 -25.74 -7.99 17.02
CA LEU A 391 -24.43 -7.41 17.30
C LEU A 391 -24.02 -6.38 16.23
N LEU A 392 -24.22 -6.72 14.97
CA LEU A 392 -23.94 -5.81 13.85
C LEU A 392 -24.88 -4.60 13.83
N ARG A 393 -26.14 -4.74 14.29
CA ARG A 393 -27.06 -3.61 14.45
C ARG A 393 -26.63 -2.68 15.60
N SER A 394 -26.32 -3.23 16.77
CA SER A 394 -25.83 -2.49 17.93
C SER A 394 -24.54 -1.70 17.62
N LEU A 395 -23.56 -2.35 16.97
CA LEU A 395 -22.34 -1.68 16.51
C LEU A 395 -22.64 -0.61 15.45
N GLY A 396 -23.57 -0.89 14.53
CA GLY A 396 -24.01 0.03 13.49
C GLY A 396 -24.65 1.32 14.02
N GLN A 397 -25.46 1.22 15.09
CA GLN A 397 -26.10 2.35 15.75
C GLN A 397 -25.09 3.23 16.51
N LEU A 398 -24.17 2.60 17.26
CA LEU A 398 -23.08 3.32 17.92
C LEU A 398 -22.17 4.02 16.90
N ALA A 399 -21.90 3.36 15.77
CA ALA A 399 -21.12 3.93 14.68
C ALA A 399 -21.80 5.12 14.03
N GLU A 400 -23.09 5.00 13.64
CA GLU A 400 -23.88 6.14 13.15
C GLU A 400 -23.80 7.33 14.10
N ARG A 401 -24.05 7.11 15.39
CA ARG A 401 -24.02 8.18 16.40
C ARG A 401 -22.67 8.91 16.39
N GLY A 402 -21.56 8.17 16.38
CA GLY A 402 -20.22 8.75 16.26
C GLY A 402 -19.98 9.55 14.99
N MET A 403 -20.43 9.06 13.82
CA MET A 403 -20.28 9.77 12.55
C MET A 403 -21.09 11.09 12.53
N LEU A 404 -22.32 11.07 13.05
CA LEU A 404 -23.19 12.25 13.12
C LEU A 404 -22.65 13.29 14.12
N GLU A 405 -22.26 12.86 15.33
CA GLU A 405 -21.75 13.71 16.42
C GLU A 405 -20.26 14.10 16.27
N GLN A 406 -19.56 13.58 15.25
CA GLN A 406 -18.10 13.73 15.04
C GLN A 406 -17.25 13.20 16.21
N GLN A 407 -17.68 12.08 16.81
CA GLN A 407 -17.00 11.42 17.93
C GLN A 407 -16.35 10.11 17.50
N VAL A 408 -15.14 9.87 18.00
CA VAL A 408 -14.41 8.58 17.90
C VAL A 408 -14.14 7.95 19.27
N LEU A 409 -14.42 8.69 20.35
CA LEU A 409 -14.42 8.19 21.73
C LEU A 409 -15.82 8.37 22.29
N PHE A 410 -16.36 7.30 22.87
CA PHE A 410 -17.68 7.24 23.51
C PHE A 410 -17.51 6.95 25.00
N ASP A 411 -18.37 7.49 25.85
CA ASP A 411 -18.39 7.18 27.28
C ASP A 411 -19.03 5.80 27.57
N GLU A 412 -18.81 5.28 28.78
CA GLU A 412 -19.31 3.96 29.20
C GLU A 412 -20.84 3.88 29.32
N GLU A 413 -21.55 4.99 29.52
CA GLU A 413 -23.02 5.01 29.59
C GLU A 413 -23.61 4.87 28.18
N SER A 414 -23.24 5.77 27.27
CA SER A 414 -23.60 5.78 25.85
C SER A 414 -23.37 4.45 25.11
N VAL A 415 -22.35 3.69 25.50
CA VAL A 415 -22.03 2.41 24.85
C VAL A 415 -22.84 1.25 25.42
N ASN A 416 -23.08 1.22 26.74
CA ASN A 416 -23.92 0.19 27.37
C ASN A 416 -25.41 0.34 27.00
N GLU A 417 -25.88 1.54 26.63
CA GLU A 417 -27.22 1.74 26.05
C GLU A 417 -27.42 1.00 24.73
N MET A 418 -26.37 0.88 23.89
CA MET A 418 -26.47 0.37 22.52
C MET A 418 -25.92 -1.04 22.34
N VAL A 419 -24.85 -1.40 23.05
CA VAL A 419 -24.09 -2.65 22.87
C VAL A 419 -24.14 -3.48 24.15
N SER A 420 -24.73 -4.67 24.10
CA SER A 420 -24.66 -5.61 25.23
C SER A 420 -23.27 -6.25 25.30
N ASP A 421 -22.66 -6.25 26.49
CA ASP A 421 -21.26 -6.64 26.72
C ASP A 421 -20.24 -5.93 25.79
N PRO A 422 -19.99 -4.62 26.02
CA PRO A 422 -18.94 -3.89 25.30
C PRO A 422 -17.52 -4.43 25.58
N ALA A 423 -17.32 -5.15 26.69
CA ALA A 423 -16.00 -5.62 27.12
C ALA A 423 -15.56 -6.91 26.41
N GLY A 424 -16.50 -7.82 26.13
CA GLY A 424 -16.29 -9.03 25.32
C GLY A 424 -16.27 -8.75 23.80
N ASN A 425 -16.79 -7.61 23.36
CA ASN A 425 -16.88 -7.24 21.95
C ASN A 425 -15.48 -7.05 21.30
N PRO A 426 -15.11 -7.79 20.23
CA PRO A 426 -13.78 -7.70 19.63
C PRO A 426 -13.59 -6.50 18.69
N PHE A 427 -14.65 -5.77 18.35
CA PHE A 427 -14.58 -4.58 17.48
C PHE A 427 -14.42 -3.26 18.26
N LEU A 428 -14.65 -3.30 19.57
CA LEU A 428 -14.51 -2.17 20.47
C LEU A 428 -13.22 -2.26 21.28
N CYS A 429 -12.72 -1.10 21.71
CA CYS A 429 -11.51 -0.93 22.49
C CYS A 429 -11.83 -0.02 23.68
N LYS A 430 -11.49 -0.42 24.90
CA LYS A 430 -11.69 0.38 26.13
C LYS A 430 -10.42 1.09 26.54
N PHE A 431 -10.52 2.29 27.10
CA PHE A 431 -9.41 3.04 27.69
C PHE A 431 -9.86 3.67 29.02
N LEU A 432 -8.92 3.83 29.97
CA LEU A 432 -9.12 4.71 31.11
C LEU A 432 -8.45 6.06 30.86
N PHE A 433 -9.22 7.13 31.02
CA PHE A 433 -8.74 8.50 31.02
C PHE A 433 -8.69 9.05 32.47
N LYS A 434 -7.78 9.99 32.75
CA LYS A 434 -7.67 10.67 34.06
C LYS A 434 -8.19 12.11 33.96
N ARG A 435 -9.40 12.37 34.44
CA ARG A 435 -10.01 13.70 34.42
C ARG A 435 -9.85 14.38 35.79
N ARG A 436 -8.75 15.12 35.96
CA ARG A 436 -8.33 15.78 37.22
C ARG A 436 -8.06 14.82 38.37
N ILE A 437 -9.12 14.22 38.93
CA ILE A 437 -9.08 13.35 40.13
C ILE A 437 -9.82 12.03 39.88
N SER A 438 -10.85 12.01 39.01
CA SER A 438 -11.55 10.79 38.61
C SER A 438 -10.79 10.05 37.49
N GLN A 439 -11.03 8.74 37.41
CA GLN A 439 -10.82 7.99 36.18
C GLN A 439 -12.18 7.84 35.48
N GLU A 440 -12.20 8.04 34.16
CA GLU A 440 -13.37 7.86 33.31
C GLU A 440 -13.07 6.75 32.31
N THR A 441 -14.04 5.85 32.10
CA THR A 441 -13.99 4.84 31.05
C THR A 441 -14.44 5.47 29.73
N MET A 442 -13.63 5.29 28.68
CA MET A 442 -14.00 5.59 27.30
C MET A 442 -13.86 4.34 26.43
N PHE A 443 -14.60 4.29 25.33
CA PHE A 443 -14.50 3.26 24.30
C PHE A 443 -14.28 3.88 22.92
N SER A 444 -13.72 3.13 21.98
CA SER A 444 -13.69 3.44 20.54
C SER A 444 -13.90 2.19 19.70
N PHE A 445 -14.13 2.37 18.40
CA PHE A 445 -13.79 1.34 17.41
C PHE A 445 -12.26 1.23 17.27
N MET A 446 -11.76 0.12 16.72
CA MET A 446 -10.31 -0.10 16.54
C MET A 446 -9.60 0.96 15.69
N HIS A 447 -10.31 1.61 14.77
CA HIS A 447 -9.88 2.73 13.93
C HIS A 447 -11.14 3.41 13.34
N LEU A 448 -11.07 4.70 12.95
CA LEU A 448 -12.21 5.43 12.38
C LEU A 448 -12.86 4.72 11.18
N SER A 449 -12.07 4.10 10.30
CA SER A 449 -12.60 3.35 9.14
C SER A 449 -13.54 2.19 9.51
N PHE A 450 -13.42 1.62 10.72
CA PHE A 450 -14.37 0.61 11.20
C PHE A 450 -15.69 1.23 11.61
N GLN A 451 -15.68 2.43 12.19
CA GLN A 451 -16.88 3.21 12.44
C GLN A 451 -17.59 3.52 11.12
N GLU A 452 -16.86 4.01 10.12
CA GLU A 452 -17.39 4.30 8.78
C GLU A 452 -17.99 3.06 8.10
N PHE A 453 -17.29 1.92 8.17
CA PHE A 453 -17.79 0.63 7.67
C PHE A 453 -19.04 0.16 8.42
N PHE A 454 -19.10 0.26 9.75
CA PHE A 454 -20.27 -0.15 10.52
C PHE A 454 -21.48 0.77 10.31
N THR A 455 -21.31 2.08 10.09
CA THR A 455 -22.40 2.96 9.67
C THR A 455 -22.92 2.58 8.28
N ALA A 456 -22.03 2.30 7.33
CA ALA A 456 -22.44 1.85 5.99
C ALA A 456 -23.19 0.51 6.04
N LEU A 457 -22.68 -0.45 6.81
CA LEU A 457 -23.28 -1.75 7.04
C LEU A 457 -24.65 -1.64 7.74
N TYR A 458 -24.81 -0.71 8.68
CA TYR A 458 -26.09 -0.44 9.32
C TYR A 458 -27.12 0.02 8.29
N TYR A 459 -26.79 1.04 7.50
CA TYR A 459 -27.74 1.67 6.57
C TYR A 459 -28.24 0.70 5.51
N VAL A 460 -27.40 -0.18 5.00
CA VAL A 460 -27.79 -1.16 3.97
C VAL A 460 -28.40 -2.45 4.54
N LEU A 461 -28.43 -2.63 5.87
CA LEU A 461 -29.07 -3.77 6.56
C LEU A 461 -30.36 -3.42 7.32
N LEU A 462 -30.78 -2.15 7.26
CA LEU A 462 -32.14 -1.73 7.64
C LEU A 462 -33.17 -2.27 6.64
N ASP A 463 -34.46 -2.19 6.97
CA ASP A 463 -35.54 -2.49 6.04
C ASP A 463 -35.53 -1.52 4.84
N GLU A 464 -36.28 -1.85 3.79
CA GLU A 464 -36.22 -1.11 2.53
C GLU A 464 -36.70 0.36 2.61
N GLU A 465 -37.54 0.72 3.59
CA GLU A 465 -38.01 2.09 3.77
C GLU A 465 -36.99 2.90 4.58
N GLU A 466 -36.57 2.41 5.75
CA GLU A 466 -35.60 3.14 6.57
C GLU A 466 -34.19 3.15 5.96
N SER A 467 -33.79 2.08 5.25
CA SER A 467 -32.54 2.04 4.47
C SER A 467 -32.52 3.13 3.39
N GLN A 468 -33.61 3.32 2.65
CA GLN A 468 -33.73 4.42 1.68
C GLN A 468 -33.72 5.79 2.34
N ARG A 469 -34.39 5.95 3.51
CA ARG A 469 -34.38 7.20 4.28
C ARG A 469 -32.96 7.57 4.73
N LYS A 470 -32.27 6.67 5.42
CA LYS A 470 -30.90 6.89 5.94
C LYS A 470 -29.88 7.15 4.84
N VAL A 471 -29.98 6.43 3.72
CA VAL A 471 -29.13 6.69 2.54
C VAL A 471 -29.47 8.04 1.90
N SER A 472 -30.75 8.42 1.80
CA SER A 472 -31.14 9.75 1.28
C SER A 472 -30.57 10.87 2.16
N GLU A 473 -30.64 10.71 3.48
CA GLU A 473 -30.05 11.63 4.47
C GLU A 473 -28.52 11.72 4.31
N LEU A 474 -27.82 10.58 4.23
CA LEU A 474 -26.36 10.51 4.03
C LEU A 474 -25.88 11.28 2.79
N LEU A 475 -26.61 11.16 1.69
CA LEU A 475 -26.26 11.73 0.38
C LEU A 475 -26.69 13.20 0.24
N SER A 476 -27.61 13.67 1.09
CA SER A 476 -28.14 15.05 1.06
C SER A 476 -27.33 16.04 1.93
N ILE A 477 -26.43 15.56 2.78
CA ILE A 477 -25.64 16.40 3.70
C ILE A 477 -24.57 17.18 2.92
N PRO A 478 -24.62 18.53 2.88
CA PRO A 478 -23.61 19.32 2.17
C PRO A 478 -22.24 19.21 2.86
N SER A 479 -21.17 19.20 2.06
CA SER A 479 -19.83 19.53 2.56
C SER A 479 -19.79 21.01 2.94
N ASN A 480 -19.41 21.33 4.18
CA ASN A 480 -19.59 22.65 4.78
C ASN A 480 -18.63 23.75 4.26
N ASP A 481 -17.66 23.39 3.42
CA ASP A 481 -16.64 24.29 2.90
C ASP A 481 -17.10 25.03 1.63
N CYS A 482 -16.63 26.26 1.45
CA CYS A 482 -17.21 27.25 0.52
C CYS A 482 -17.00 27.00 -1.00
N LEU A 483 -16.67 25.77 -1.42
CA LEU A 483 -16.53 25.36 -2.81
C LEU A 483 -17.25 24.01 -3.06
N PRO A 484 -18.59 24.03 -3.31
CA PRO A 484 -19.44 22.83 -3.32
C PRO A 484 -19.20 21.85 -4.50
N THR A 485 -18.25 22.15 -5.39
CA THR A 485 -17.93 21.35 -6.58
C THR A 485 -16.63 20.54 -6.49
N SER A 486 -15.75 20.83 -5.53
CA SER A 486 -14.38 20.29 -5.51
C SER A 486 -14.17 19.08 -4.60
N TYR A 487 -14.84 19.06 -3.44
CA TYR A 487 -14.60 18.07 -2.38
C TYR A 487 -15.68 16.97 -2.36
N PRO A 488 -15.37 15.76 -1.88
CA PRO A 488 -16.35 14.69 -1.73
C PRO A 488 -17.31 14.98 -0.56
N PRO A 489 -18.40 14.19 -0.41
CA PRO A 489 -19.35 14.34 0.70
C PRO A 489 -18.67 14.16 2.07
N ARG A 490 -19.23 14.79 3.12
CA ARG A 490 -18.76 14.67 4.52
C ARG A 490 -18.54 13.21 4.98
N PHE A 491 -19.26 12.26 4.38
CA PHE A 491 -19.21 10.84 4.71
C PHE A 491 -18.79 9.96 3.52
N ALA A 492 -17.83 10.43 2.71
CA ALA A 492 -17.35 9.75 1.51
C ALA A 492 -17.01 8.26 1.72
N ALA A 493 -16.25 7.91 2.77
CA ALA A 493 -15.91 6.53 3.07
C ALA A 493 -17.13 5.66 3.39
N VAL A 494 -18.12 6.20 4.13
CA VAL A 494 -19.40 5.51 4.42
C VAL A 494 -20.15 5.22 3.11
N VAL A 495 -20.17 6.15 2.15
CA VAL A 495 -20.79 5.94 0.84
C VAL A 495 -20.02 4.92 0.01
N GLN A 496 -18.69 4.96 0.00
CA GLN A 496 -17.84 3.96 -0.68
C GLN A 496 -18.06 2.55 -0.12
N PHE A 497 -18.05 2.40 1.22
CA PHE A 497 -18.39 1.13 1.88
C PHE A 497 -19.82 0.70 1.55
N ALA A 498 -20.79 1.61 1.48
CA ALA A 498 -22.16 1.27 1.08
C ALA A 498 -22.21 0.71 -0.36
N PHE A 499 -21.50 1.32 -1.32
CA PHE A 499 -21.35 0.78 -2.68
C PHE A 499 -20.64 -0.57 -2.70
N GLY A 500 -19.57 -0.76 -1.93
CA GLY A 500 -18.89 -2.05 -1.82
C GLY A 500 -19.71 -3.14 -1.14
N LEU A 501 -20.62 -2.80 -0.24
CA LEU A 501 -21.59 -3.73 0.34
C LEU A 501 -22.71 -4.10 -0.64
N LEU A 502 -22.88 -3.35 -1.74
CA LEU A 502 -23.69 -3.77 -2.90
C LEU A 502 -22.97 -4.74 -3.84
N ASN A 503 -21.67 -5.02 -3.64
CA ASN A 503 -20.94 -5.98 -4.45
C ASN A 503 -21.62 -7.36 -4.44
N LYS A 504 -21.78 -7.95 -5.62
CA LYS A 504 -22.52 -9.21 -5.86
C LYS A 504 -22.02 -10.38 -5.01
N ASP A 505 -20.71 -10.44 -4.75
CA ASP A 505 -20.08 -11.54 -4.02
C ASP A 505 -20.11 -11.30 -2.50
N VAL A 506 -19.88 -10.07 -2.05
CA VAL A 506 -20.08 -9.64 -0.65
C VAL A 506 -21.52 -9.90 -0.20
N ARG A 507 -22.52 -9.48 -1.01
CA ARG A 507 -23.95 -9.73 -0.72
C ARG A 507 -24.30 -11.22 -0.69
N ARG A 508 -23.72 -12.03 -1.59
CA ARG A 508 -23.94 -13.49 -1.56
C ARG A 508 -23.39 -14.10 -0.27
N THR A 509 -22.24 -13.64 0.19
CA THR A 509 -21.59 -14.13 1.41
C THR A 509 -22.29 -13.64 2.68
N LEU A 510 -22.73 -12.38 2.76
CA LEU A 510 -23.61 -11.86 3.82
C LEU A 510 -24.87 -12.73 3.98
N LYS A 511 -25.58 -12.99 2.87
CA LYS A 511 -26.80 -13.80 2.88
C LYS A 511 -26.54 -15.27 3.22
N LYS A 512 -25.43 -15.85 2.74
CA LYS A 512 -25.09 -17.27 2.96
C LYS A 512 -24.50 -17.57 4.34
N LYS A 513 -23.58 -16.74 4.86
CA LYS A 513 -22.93 -16.94 6.17
C LYS A 513 -23.81 -16.46 7.33
N HIS A 514 -24.49 -15.31 7.16
CA HIS A 514 -25.09 -14.57 8.29
C HIS A 514 -26.61 -14.35 8.15
N GLY A 515 -27.23 -14.80 7.05
CA GLY A 515 -28.67 -14.63 6.79
C GLY A 515 -29.10 -13.20 6.45
N LEU A 516 -28.15 -12.28 6.31
CA LEU A 516 -28.39 -10.85 6.14
C LEU A 516 -28.77 -10.50 4.70
N VAL A 517 -29.72 -9.58 4.53
CA VAL A 517 -30.17 -9.06 3.23
C VAL A 517 -29.78 -7.60 3.12
N VAL A 518 -29.28 -7.20 1.95
CA VAL A 518 -28.77 -5.86 1.67
C VAL A 518 -29.80 -5.09 0.85
N HIS A 519 -30.30 -4.00 1.43
CA HIS A 519 -31.29 -3.08 0.86
C HIS A 519 -30.60 -1.85 0.23
N ALA A 520 -31.36 -0.87 -0.27
CA ALA A 520 -30.90 0.32 -0.99
C ALA A 520 -30.09 0.14 -2.31
N GLN A 521 -29.92 -1.07 -2.86
CA GLN A 521 -29.17 -1.27 -4.14
C GLN A 521 -29.71 -0.42 -5.29
N THR A 522 -31.04 -0.33 -5.42
CA THR A 522 -31.73 0.46 -6.45
C THR A 522 -31.52 1.96 -6.25
N HIS A 523 -31.59 2.44 -5.01
CA HIS A 523 -31.49 3.84 -4.65
C HIS A 523 -30.08 4.40 -4.88
N LEU A 524 -29.03 3.76 -4.33
CA LEU A 524 -27.64 4.17 -4.51
C LEU A 524 -27.24 4.21 -6.00
N LYS A 525 -27.65 3.20 -6.77
CA LYS A 525 -27.43 3.14 -8.22
C LYS A 525 -28.14 4.26 -8.98
N LYS A 526 -29.39 4.56 -8.63
CA LYS A 526 -30.14 5.65 -9.25
C LYS A 526 -29.47 7.00 -8.95
N TRP A 527 -29.12 7.26 -7.69
CA TRP A 527 -28.49 8.51 -7.26
C TRP A 527 -27.19 8.80 -8.03
N ILE A 528 -26.25 7.84 -8.07
CA ILE A 528 -24.97 8.08 -8.77
C ILE A 528 -25.16 8.30 -10.27
N LEU A 529 -26.16 7.65 -10.91
CA LEU A 529 -26.50 7.93 -12.30
C LEU A 529 -27.10 9.33 -12.52
N GLU A 530 -27.91 9.83 -11.59
CA GLU A 530 -28.47 11.19 -11.67
C GLU A 530 -27.39 12.26 -11.46
N GLU A 531 -26.50 12.06 -10.49
CA GLU A 531 -25.29 12.86 -10.25
C GLU A 531 -24.35 12.88 -11.46
N LEU A 532 -24.02 11.72 -12.04
CA LEU A 532 -23.17 11.60 -13.24
C LEU A 532 -23.74 12.32 -14.47
N ARG A 533 -25.07 12.38 -14.58
CA ARG A 533 -25.79 13.03 -15.70
C ARG A 533 -25.95 14.54 -15.53
N THR A 534 -25.81 15.08 -14.31
CA THR A 534 -26.18 16.48 -13.99
C THR A 534 -25.07 17.30 -13.33
N GLY A 535 -24.22 16.69 -12.50
CA GLY A 535 -23.35 17.40 -11.56
C GLY A 535 -22.00 17.85 -12.11
N HIS A 536 -21.58 17.38 -13.29
CA HIS A 536 -20.27 17.68 -13.93
C HIS A 536 -19.09 17.72 -12.93
N PRO A 537 -18.73 16.57 -12.33
CA PRO A 537 -17.79 16.51 -11.21
C PRO A 537 -16.38 16.95 -11.60
N LEU A 538 -15.67 17.51 -10.62
CA LEU A 538 -14.29 17.98 -10.72
C LEU A 538 -13.47 17.42 -9.56
N GLY A 539 -12.14 17.33 -9.71
CA GLY A 539 -11.19 16.96 -8.66
C GLY A 539 -11.58 15.70 -7.87
N ASP A 540 -11.51 15.80 -6.55
CA ASP A 540 -11.72 14.67 -5.63
C ASP A 540 -13.13 14.09 -5.72
N ARG A 541 -14.14 14.87 -6.16
CA ARG A 541 -15.50 14.35 -6.41
C ARG A 541 -15.56 13.39 -7.60
N THR A 542 -14.75 13.62 -8.65
CA THR A 542 -14.57 12.65 -9.75
C THR A 542 -13.90 11.38 -9.23
N LEU A 543 -12.84 11.51 -8.42
CA LEU A 543 -12.11 10.35 -7.88
C LEU A 543 -13.02 9.51 -6.96
N PHE A 544 -13.74 10.15 -6.06
CA PHE A 544 -14.73 9.54 -5.18
C PHE A 544 -15.75 8.67 -5.93
N TRP A 545 -16.30 9.15 -7.05
CA TRP A 545 -17.27 8.39 -7.85
C TRP A 545 -16.64 7.21 -8.62
N LEU A 546 -15.41 7.36 -9.14
CA LEU A 546 -14.66 6.23 -9.72
C LEU A 546 -14.45 5.12 -8.69
N HIS A 547 -14.11 5.48 -7.44
CA HIS A 547 -13.98 4.53 -6.34
C HIS A 547 -15.32 3.87 -5.97
N CYS A 548 -16.44 4.60 -5.93
CA CYS A 548 -17.77 3.99 -5.71
C CYS A 548 -18.14 2.95 -6.78
N LEU A 549 -17.84 3.22 -8.05
CA LEU A 549 -18.07 2.27 -9.16
C LEU A 549 -17.13 1.05 -9.09
N TYR A 550 -15.88 1.26 -8.66
CA TYR A 550 -14.88 0.23 -8.43
C TYR A 550 -15.22 -0.69 -7.25
N GLU A 551 -15.66 -0.13 -6.11
CA GLU A 551 -16.06 -0.90 -4.92
C GLU A 551 -17.31 -1.76 -5.19
N LEU A 552 -18.29 -1.22 -5.94
CA LEU A 552 -19.48 -1.95 -6.38
C LEU A 552 -19.15 -3.16 -7.26
N HIS A 553 -18.16 -3.03 -8.15
CA HIS A 553 -17.63 -4.10 -9.02
C HIS A 553 -18.66 -4.82 -9.94
N GLU A 554 -19.82 -4.20 -10.23
CA GLU A 554 -20.85 -4.76 -11.13
C GLU A 554 -20.71 -4.21 -12.56
N ALA A 555 -19.88 -4.87 -13.38
CA ALA A 555 -19.47 -4.41 -14.71
C ALA A 555 -20.58 -3.88 -15.65
N ASP A 556 -21.75 -4.53 -15.70
CA ASP A 556 -22.89 -4.10 -16.52
C ASP A 556 -23.41 -2.70 -16.12
N PHE A 557 -23.43 -2.40 -14.81
CA PHE A 557 -23.85 -1.10 -14.29
C PHE A 557 -22.72 -0.07 -14.38
N VAL A 558 -21.48 -0.47 -14.15
CA VAL A 558 -20.31 0.40 -14.34
C VAL A 558 -20.23 0.86 -15.79
N LYS A 559 -20.59 0.01 -16.76
CA LYS A 559 -20.76 0.40 -18.15
C LYS A 559 -21.84 1.49 -18.32
N GLU A 560 -23.05 1.31 -17.79
CA GLU A 560 -24.13 2.33 -17.88
C GLU A 560 -23.67 3.68 -17.30
N ALA A 561 -23.02 3.65 -16.13
CA ALA A 561 -22.49 4.83 -15.47
C ALA A 561 -21.42 5.55 -16.31
N MET A 562 -20.49 4.81 -16.91
CA MET A 562 -19.43 5.37 -17.76
C MET A 562 -19.92 5.78 -19.16
N GLU A 563 -21.04 5.24 -19.65
CA GLU A 563 -21.73 5.73 -20.86
C GLU A 563 -22.53 7.01 -20.58
N ALA A 564 -23.00 7.21 -19.35
CA ALA A 564 -23.66 8.45 -18.92
C ALA A 564 -22.67 9.59 -18.59
N TRP A 565 -21.42 9.28 -18.23
CA TRP A 565 -20.43 10.26 -17.78
C TRP A 565 -19.83 11.04 -18.97
N THR A 566 -20.26 12.30 -19.14
CA THR A 566 -19.88 13.13 -20.29
C THR A 566 -18.45 13.70 -20.23
N LEU A 567 -17.92 13.95 -19.03
CA LEU A 567 -16.57 14.48 -18.79
C LEU A 567 -16.02 13.91 -17.48
N ILE A 568 -14.97 13.10 -17.56
CA ILE A 568 -14.22 12.60 -16.40
C ILE A 568 -13.07 13.58 -16.15
N ASN A 569 -13.12 14.32 -15.04
CA ASN A 569 -12.14 15.34 -14.71
C ASN A 569 -11.67 15.26 -13.24
N PRO A 570 -10.58 14.54 -12.94
CA PRO A 570 -9.92 14.54 -11.63
C PRO A 570 -8.83 15.62 -11.48
N SER A 571 -8.87 16.71 -12.28
CA SER A 571 -7.88 17.79 -12.18
C SER A 571 -7.95 18.51 -10.84
N ASP A 572 -6.85 19.14 -10.46
CA ASP A 572 -6.66 19.90 -9.21
C ASP A 572 -6.65 19.06 -7.91
N GLY A 573 -6.98 17.76 -7.97
CA GLY A 573 -6.69 16.76 -6.93
C GLY A 573 -5.39 16.00 -7.22
N LEU A 574 -4.68 15.51 -6.19
CA LEU A 574 -3.45 14.71 -6.37
C LEU A 574 -3.81 13.27 -6.79
N LEU A 575 -3.54 12.93 -8.05
CA LEU A 575 -3.84 11.61 -8.58
C LEU A 575 -2.84 10.57 -8.05
N ARG A 576 -3.31 9.58 -7.30
CA ARG A 576 -2.50 8.46 -6.80
C ARG A 576 -2.65 7.25 -7.72
N ARG A 577 -1.80 6.22 -7.53
CA ARG A 577 -1.91 4.99 -8.33
C ARG A 577 -3.22 4.21 -8.11
N ILE A 578 -3.89 4.37 -6.96
CA ILE A 578 -5.21 3.76 -6.71
C ILE A 578 -6.30 4.41 -7.59
N ASP A 579 -6.23 5.72 -7.78
CA ASP A 579 -7.13 6.48 -8.65
C ASP A 579 -6.97 6.03 -10.11
N CYS A 580 -5.73 5.74 -10.53
CA CYS A 580 -5.44 5.08 -11.80
C CYS A 580 -6.06 3.67 -11.91
N TRP A 581 -6.06 2.86 -10.84
CA TRP A 581 -6.69 1.53 -10.85
C TRP A 581 -8.21 1.61 -10.97
N ALA A 582 -8.87 2.48 -10.22
CA ALA A 582 -10.31 2.69 -10.31
C ALA A 582 -10.73 3.20 -11.71
N LEU A 583 -9.99 4.17 -12.26
CA LEU A 583 -10.18 4.66 -13.64
C LEU A 583 -9.98 3.54 -14.66
N LEU A 584 -8.93 2.71 -14.52
CA LEU A 584 -8.64 1.61 -15.43
C LEU A 584 -9.75 0.56 -15.42
N TYR A 585 -10.19 0.11 -14.25
CA TYR A 585 -11.30 -0.84 -14.10
C TYR A 585 -12.59 -0.31 -14.75
N CYS A 586 -13.03 0.90 -14.38
CA CYS A 586 -14.28 1.47 -14.90
C CYS A 586 -14.22 1.66 -16.43
N SER A 587 -13.05 2.02 -16.96
CA SER A 587 -12.80 2.18 -18.39
C SER A 587 -12.71 0.85 -19.15
N GLN A 588 -12.40 -0.27 -18.51
CA GLN A 588 -12.44 -1.59 -19.15
C GLN A 588 -13.89 -2.03 -19.42
N CYS A 589 -14.84 -1.65 -18.56
CA CYS A 589 -16.27 -1.92 -18.74
C CYS A 589 -16.91 -1.15 -19.92
N CYS A 590 -16.34 -0.01 -20.35
CA CYS A 590 -16.91 0.84 -21.41
C CYS A 590 -15.94 1.06 -22.59
N HIS A 591 -16.38 0.72 -23.80
CA HIS A 591 -15.56 0.79 -25.01
C HIS A 591 -15.60 2.13 -25.77
N SER A 592 -16.42 3.10 -25.33
CA SER A 592 -16.61 4.39 -26.01
C SER A 592 -17.03 5.49 -25.03
N MET A 593 -16.07 6.03 -24.29
CA MET A 593 -16.29 7.16 -23.37
C MET A 593 -16.08 8.50 -24.08
N ASN A 594 -16.64 9.58 -23.54
CA ASN A 594 -16.62 10.88 -24.22
C ASN A 594 -15.30 11.65 -24.01
N GLU A 595 -15.03 12.17 -22.82
CA GLU A 595 -13.90 13.07 -22.57
C GLU A 595 -13.22 12.77 -21.22
N LEU A 596 -11.90 12.62 -21.23
CA LEU A 596 -11.04 12.51 -20.05
C LEU A 596 -10.10 13.72 -20.00
N TYR A 597 -10.11 14.44 -18.89
CA TYR A 597 -9.33 15.67 -18.70
C TYR A 597 -8.57 15.58 -17.37
N ILE A 598 -7.25 15.37 -17.42
CA ILE A 598 -6.37 15.24 -16.25
C ILE A 598 -5.26 16.29 -16.33
N THR A 599 -5.37 17.35 -15.54
CA THR A 599 -4.37 18.42 -15.45
C THR A 599 -4.11 18.81 -13.99
N ASN A 600 -2.97 19.44 -13.70
CA ASN A 600 -2.56 19.88 -12.35
C ASN A 600 -2.50 18.75 -11.29
N SER A 601 -2.65 17.48 -11.68
CA SER A 601 -2.94 16.37 -10.75
C SER A 601 -1.73 15.51 -10.39
N GLY A 602 -0.51 15.96 -10.67
CA GLY A 602 0.72 15.17 -10.47
C GLY A 602 0.90 13.97 -11.42
N LEU A 603 0.15 13.90 -12.54
CA LEU A 603 0.21 12.77 -13.48
C LEU A 603 1.63 12.61 -14.07
N THR A 604 2.12 11.37 -14.07
CA THR A 604 3.45 10.98 -14.59
C THR A 604 3.37 10.04 -15.79
N CYS A 605 4.46 9.93 -16.56
CA CYS A 605 4.64 8.92 -17.61
C CYS A 605 4.30 7.50 -17.11
N LYS A 606 4.81 7.11 -15.93
CA LYS A 606 4.57 5.78 -15.34
C LYS A 606 3.09 5.55 -15.02
N MET A 607 2.38 6.56 -14.52
CA MET A 607 0.94 6.47 -14.25
C MET A 607 0.12 6.44 -15.54
N LEU A 608 0.46 7.26 -16.53
CA LEU A 608 -0.22 7.25 -17.83
C LEU A 608 0.00 5.92 -18.59
N SER A 609 1.15 5.27 -18.40
CA SER A 609 1.41 3.89 -18.87
C SER A 609 0.44 2.88 -18.24
N MET A 610 0.18 2.97 -16.92
CA MET A 610 -0.76 2.07 -16.23
C MET A 610 -2.19 2.19 -16.78
N ILE A 611 -2.66 3.41 -17.04
CA ILE A 611 -4.02 3.64 -17.58
C ILE A 611 -4.10 3.61 -19.11
N LEU A 612 -2.99 3.37 -19.83
CA LEU A 612 -2.95 3.33 -21.29
C LEU A 612 -4.02 2.39 -21.93
N PRO A 613 -4.35 1.20 -21.35
CA PRO A 613 -5.43 0.35 -21.85
C PRO A 613 -6.86 0.90 -21.65
N ALA A 614 -7.03 1.92 -20.80
CA ALA A 614 -8.26 2.67 -20.61
C ALA A 614 -8.34 3.90 -21.51
N VAL A 615 -7.26 4.67 -21.59
CA VAL A 615 -7.16 5.93 -22.35
C VAL A 615 -7.56 5.76 -23.83
N ARG A 616 -7.24 4.61 -24.43
CA ARG A 616 -7.62 4.25 -25.82
C ARG A 616 -9.14 4.17 -26.10
N ASN A 617 -9.99 4.14 -25.07
CA ASN A 617 -11.46 4.01 -25.19
C ASN A 617 -12.20 5.38 -25.21
N PHE A 618 -11.49 6.49 -24.98
CA PHE A 618 -12.08 7.83 -24.98
C PHE A 618 -12.09 8.45 -26.39
N LYS A 619 -13.05 9.35 -26.64
CA LYS A 619 -13.11 10.17 -27.87
C LYS A 619 -12.24 11.41 -27.76
N LYS A 620 -12.17 12.02 -26.59
CA LYS A 620 -11.32 13.18 -26.30
C LYS A 620 -10.46 12.94 -25.07
N LEU A 621 -9.23 13.44 -25.14
CA LEU A 621 -8.23 13.33 -24.08
C LEU A 621 -7.59 14.71 -23.86
N THR A 622 -7.38 15.11 -22.62
CA THR A 622 -6.50 16.22 -22.25
C THR A 622 -5.65 15.82 -21.06
N PHE A 623 -4.33 15.97 -21.19
CA PHE A 623 -3.34 15.59 -20.20
C PHE A 623 -2.33 16.71 -19.98
N HIS A 624 -1.98 16.95 -18.72
CA HIS A 624 -0.74 17.64 -18.33
C HIS A 624 0.13 16.66 -17.54
N LEU A 625 1.43 16.62 -17.86
CA LEU A 625 2.39 15.64 -17.37
C LEU A 625 3.56 16.32 -16.66
N VAL A 626 3.87 15.86 -15.44
CA VAL A 626 5.02 16.37 -14.66
C VAL A 626 6.35 15.93 -15.28
N ASP A 627 6.40 14.70 -15.80
CA ASP A 627 7.50 14.17 -16.61
C ASP A 627 7.01 13.76 -18.01
N LEU A 628 7.78 14.11 -19.04
CA LEU A 628 7.54 13.69 -20.42
C LEU A 628 8.88 13.38 -21.08
N SER A 629 8.99 12.19 -21.67
CA SER A 629 10.15 11.77 -22.47
C SER A 629 9.76 11.52 -23.92
N ASP A 630 10.64 11.85 -24.86
CA ASP A 630 10.44 11.61 -26.30
C ASP A 630 10.03 10.16 -26.60
N SER A 631 10.65 9.18 -25.92
CA SER A 631 10.35 7.76 -26.05
C SER A 631 8.93 7.40 -25.62
N PHE A 632 8.46 7.94 -24.49
CA PHE A 632 7.09 7.70 -24.02
C PHE A 632 6.05 8.45 -24.86
N LEU A 633 6.38 9.64 -25.38
CA LEU A 633 5.53 10.35 -26.34
C LEU A 633 5.30 9.49 -27.59
N VAL A 634 6.33 8.82 -28.11
CA VAL A 634 6.22 7.88 -29.25
C VAL A 634 5.39 6.64 -28.89
N GLU A 635 5.56 6.06 -27.70
CA GLU A 635 4.75 4.93 -27.21
C GLU A 635 3.26 5.31 -27.13
N LEU A 636 2.95 6.42 -26.48
CA LEU A 636 1.61 6.98 -26.32
C LEU A 636 0.97 7.28 -27.69
N MET A 637 1.71 7.92 -28.61
CA MET A 637 1.29 8.13 -29.99
C MET A 637 0.96 6.80 -30.71
N CYS A 638 1.80 5.78 -30.56
CA CYS A 638 1.59 4.47 -31.18
C CYS A 638 0.37 3.72 -30.59
N ALA A 639 0.12 3.84 -29.30
CA ALA A 639 -1.05 3.26 -28.64
C ALA A 639 -2.35 3.96 -29.07
N LEU A 640 -2.35 5.29 -29.11
CA LEU A 640 -3.55 6.09 -29.39
C LEU A 640 -3.95 6.11 -30.87
N VAL A 641 -2.99 6.12 -31.81
CA VAL A 641 -3.28 6.01 -33.25
C VAL A 641 -3.88 4.66 -33.63
N ARG A 642 -3.65 3.61 -32.81
CA ARG A 642 -4.31 2.29 -32.95
C ARG A 642 -5.73 2.27 -32.35
N GLY A 643 -6.13 3.29 -31.58
CA GLY A 643 -7.47 3.44 -31.02
C GLY A 643 -8.49 3.87 -32.08
N ARG A 644 -9.70 3.29 -32.06
CA ARG A 644 -10.75 3.57 -33.06
C ARG A 644 -11.65 4.77 -32.71
N THR A 645 -11.68 5.18 -31.44
CA THR A 645 -12.61 6.19 -30.89
C THR A 645 -12.07 7.62 -30.89
N LEU A 646 -10.76 7.80 -30.83
CA LEU A 646 -10.13 9.09 -30.56
C LEU A 646 -10.35 10.10 -31.71
N SER A 647 -10.83 11.29 -31.34
CA SER A 647 -11.05 12.47 -32.19
C SER A 647 -10.22 13.70 -31.75
N SER A 648 -9.77 13.77 -30.49
CA SER A 648 -8.92 14.85 -29.99
C SER A 648 -8.01 14.39 -28.84
N LEU A 649 -6.75 14.83 -28.84
CA LEU A 649 -5.82 14.69 -27.72
C LEU A 649 -5.09 16.01 -27.50
N ARG A 650 -5.08 16.50 -26.27
CA ARG A 650 -4.19 17.58 -25.81
C ARG A 650 -3.20 17.02 -24.80
N LEU A 651 -1.94 17.38 -24.95
CA LEU A 651 -0.85 17.03 -24.05
C LEU A 651 -0.03 18.30 -23.75
N SER A 652 0.40 18.45 -22.51
CA SER A 652 1.31 19.50 -22.04
C SER A 652 2.26 18.98 -20.95
N SER A 653 3.41 19.62 -20.75
CA SER A 653 4.37 19.21 -19.72
C SER A 653 5.29 20.34 -19.23
N ASP A 654 5.55 20.36 -17.93
CA ASP A 654 6.33 21.39 -17.24
C ASP A 654 7.83 21.08 -17.25
N CYS A 655 8.43 21.04 -18.44
CA CYS A 655 9.87 20.81 -18.60
C CYS A 655 10.70 22.01 -18.09
N SER A 656 10.87 22.08 -16.76
CA SER A 656 11.45 23.22 -16.03
C SER A 656 12.46 22.82 -14.95
N THR A 657 12.58 21.53 -14.65
CA THR A 657 13.57 21.01 -13.70
C THR A 657 14.96 20.97 -14.35
N ARG A 658 15.96 21.51 -13.65
CA ARG A 658 17.35 21.74 -14.13
C ARG A 658 18.19 20.47 -14.41
N GLY A 659 17.55 19.33 -14.66
CA GLY A 659 18.19 18.07 -15.05
C GLY A 659 17.60 17.41 -16.30
N CYS A 660 16.45 17.86 -16.81
CA CYS A 660 15.82 17.24 -17.98
C CYS A 660 16.44 17.74 -19.30
N LEU A 661 17.58 17.17 -19.67
CA LEU A 661 18.32 17.49 -20.90
C LEU A 661 17.72 16.87 -22.18
N SER A 662 16.52 16.25 -22.09
CA SER A 662 16.08 15.21 -23.04
C SER A 662 14.60 15.28 -23.46
N CYS A 663 13.94 16.44 -23.33
CA CYS A 663 12.61 16.66 -23.89
C CYS A 663 12.54 18.07 -24.49
N SER A 664 12.08 18.17 -25.74
CA SER A 664 11.99 19.46 -26.47
C SER A 664 10.55 19.97 -26.61
N VAL A 665 9.56 19.21 -26.10
CA VAL A 665 8.13 19.41 -26.36
C VAL A 665 7.41 19.79 -25.06
N HIS A 666 6.85 20.99 -25.03
CA HIS A 666 6.06 21.50 -23.90
C HIS A 666 4.55 21.34 -24.11
N SER A 667 4.08 21.27 -25.37
CA SER A 667 2.69 20.93 -25.67
C SER A 667 2.51 20.23 -27.03
N LEU A 668 1.42 19.48 -27.14
CA LEU A 668 1.10 18.62 -28.27
C LEU A 668 -0.44 18.57 -28.41
N ASP A 669 -0.98 19.22 -29.43
CA ASP A 669 -2.40 19.18 -29.80
C ASP A 669 -2.60 18.24 -31.00
N LEU A 670 -3.33 17.14 -30.82
CA LEU A 670 -3.81 16.26 -31.90
C LEU A 670 -5.31 16.44 -32.11
N SER A 671 -5.71 16.45 -33.38
CA SER A 671 -7.10 16.38 -33.85
C SER A 671 -7.22 15.28 -34.90
N LEU A 672 -8.22 14.42 -34.80
CA LEU A 672 -8.41 13.24 -35.65
C LEU A 672 -9.80 13.33 -36.31
N SER A 673 -9.81 13.35 -37.65
CA SER A 673 -11.02 13.14 -38.46
C SER A 673 -11.13 11.65 -38.86
N GLU A 674 -12.16 11.30 -39.63
CA GLU A 674 -12.38 9.92 -40.07
C GLU A 674 -11.27 9.39 -40.98
N GLU A 675 -10.67 10.27 -41.80
CA GLU A 675 -9.64 9.95 -42.79
C GLU A 675 -8.24 10.46 -42.44
N THR A 676 -8.10 11.50 -41.61
CA THR A 676 -6.83 12.21 -41.37
C THR A 676 -6.59 12.58 -39.90
N CYS A 677 -5.39 12.33 -39.38
CA CYS A 677 -4.90 13.09 -38.23
C CYS A 677 -4.43 14.50 -38.66
N SER A 678 -4.33 15.39 -37.68
CA SER A 678 -3.72 16.72 -37.74
C SER A 678 -3.10 16.98 -36.37
N ILE A 679 -1.80 17.27 -36.35
CA ILE A 679 -0.99 17.44 -35.13
C ILE A 679 -0.45 18.89 -35.06
N ARG A 680 -0.06 19.34 -33.86
CA ARG A 680 0.59 20.65 -33.59
C ARG A 680 1.51 20.47 -32.39
N ILE A 681 2.71 21.06 -32.42
CA ILE A 681 3.69 20.98 -31.32
C ILE A 681 4.04 22.38 -30.83
N GLY A 682 4.01 22.56 -29.51
CA GLY A 682 4.59 23.70 -28.81
C GLY A 682 5.96 23.35 -28.27
N THR A 683 6.99 23.99 -28.81
CA THR A 683 8.38 23.99 -28.31
C THR A 683 8.68 25.36 -27.74
N LEU A 684 9.42 25.46 -26.64
CA LEU A 684 9.70 26.72 -25.95
C LEU A 684 11.21 26.92 -25.81
N CYS A 685 11.79 27.68 -26.75
CA CYS A 685 13.18 28.15 -26.62
C CYS A 685 13.24 29.35 -25.64
N GLU A 686 14.38 29.53 -24.95
CA GLU A 686 14.59 30.55 -23.91
C GLU A 686 14.69 32.02 -24.42
N ASP A 687 14.18 32.31 -25.62
CA ASP A 687 14.22 33.63 -26.28
C ASP A 687 12.86 34.35 -26.19
N PRO A 688 12.80 35.70 -26.25
CA PRO A 688 11.62 36.49 -25.86
C PRO A 688 10.46 36.50 -26.87
N VAL A 689 10.38 35.53 -27.79
CA VAL A 689 9.27 35.36 -28.74
C VAL A 689 8.92 33.87 -28.86
N PRO A 690 7.74 33.41 -28.40
CA PRO A 690 7.38 32.00 -28.45
C PRO A 690 7.14 31.51 -29.88
N SER A 691 8.05 30.66 -30.37
CA SER A 691 8.04 30.08 -31.72
C SER A 691 7.23 28.77 -31.78
N PHE A 692 5.94 28.86 -32.10
CA PHE A 692 5.04 27.70 -32.20
C PHE A 692 5.26 26.86 -33.48
N LEU A 693 5.36 25.53 -33.35
CA LEU A 693 5.78 24.61 -34.42
C LEU A 693 4.62 23.73 -34.91
N LYS A 694 3.85 24.21 -35.90
CA LYS A 694 2.56 23.61 -36.31
C LYS A 694 2.70 22.37 -37.22
N LEU A 695 3.10 21.26 -36.60
CA LEU A 695 3.43 19.94 -37.16
C LEU A 695 2.20 19.07 -37.55
N THR A 696 1.51 19.36 -38.65
CA THR A 696 0.21 18.73 -39.02
C THR A 696 0.28 17.35 -39.71
N LEU A 697 0.48 16.28 -38.93
CA LEU A 697 0.65 14.92 -39.48
C LEU A 697 -0.63 14.30 -40.10
N THR A 698 -0.76 14.32 -41.43
CA THR A 698 -1.85 13.66 -42.18
C THR A 698 -1.70 12.13 -42.23
N LEU A 699 -2.20 11.45 -41.19
CA LEU A 699 -2.24 10.00 -41.02
C LEU A 699 -3.52 9.34 -41.57
N PRO A 700 -3.43 8.35 -42.47
CA PRO A 700 -4.48 7.34 -42.61
C PRO A 700 -4.39 6.32 -41.45
N ARG A 701 -5.55 5.86 -40.95
CA ARG A 701 -5.68 5.03 -39.72
C ARG A 701 -5.00 3.65 -39.72
N SER A 702 -4.32 3.25 -40.80
CA SER A 702 -3.71 1.92 -40.95
C SER A 702 -2.19 1.89 -41.09
N GLU A 703 -1.51 2.98 -41.46
CA GLU A 703 -0.04 3.13 -41.34
C GLU A 703 0.43 4.56 -41.62
N LEU A 704 1.53 5.00 -40.98
CA LEU A 704 2.04 6.38 -41.11
C LEU A 704 2.83 6.56 -42.41
N ILE A 705 2.10 6.91 -43.47
CA ILE A 705 2.63 7.05 -44.84
C ILE A 705 3.10 8.49 -45.13
N SER A 706 2.44 9.50 -44.55
CA SER A 706 2.59 10.92 -44.91
C SER A 706 2.66 11.87 -43.70
N ILE A 707 3.42 12.96 -43.86
CA ILE A 707 3.59 14.05 -42.89
C ILE A 707 3.52 15.40 -43.61
N ASP A 708 2.85 16.39 -43.01
CA ASP A 708 2.82 17.80 -43.47
C ASP A 708 3.19 18.73 -42.29
N TRP A 709 4.27 19.48 -42.39
CA TRP A 709 4.69 20.47 -41.39
C TRP A 709 4.34 21.86 -41.90
N THR A 710 3.57 22.63 -41.13
CA THR A 710 3.15 23.97 -41.55
C THR A 710 3.77 25.06 -40.67
N ASN A 711 4.07 26.20 -41.28
CA ASN A 711 4.40 27.45 -40.58
C ASN A 711 5.65 27.37 -39.66
N ILE A 712 6.73 26.76 -40.12
CA ILE A 712 8.01 26.72 -39.40
C ILE A 712 8.64 28.13 -39.41
N GLN A 713 8.66 28.77 -38.23
CA GLN A 713 9.37 30.02 -37.96
C GLN A 713 10.66 29.72 -37.18
N ILE A 714 11.80 30.08 -37.77
CA ILE A 714 13.17 30.10 -37.22
C ILE A 714 13.45 29.09 -36.10
N LEU A 715 13.77 27.85 -36.49
CA LEU A 715 14.32 26.83 -35.59
C LEU A 715 15.81 27.09 -35.31
N HIS A 716 16.21 26.88 -34.06
CA HIS A 716 17.60 26.76 -33.66
C HIS A 716 18.09 25.33 -33.95
N GLN A 717 19.41 25.11 -33.90
CA GLN A 717 19.97 23.83 -34.34
C GLN A 717 19.58 22.65 -33.44
N ARG A 718 19.34 22.89 -32.14
CA ARG A 718 18.82 21.87 -31.20
C ARG A 718 17.44 21.34 -31.63
N ASP A 719 16.55 22.22 -32.06
CA ASP A 719 15.19 21.85 -32.48
C ASP A 719 15.21 21.01 -33.77
N LEU A 720 16.17 21.30 -34.65
CA LEU A 720 16.42 20.50 -35.86
C LEU A 720 16.92 19.10 -35.54
N ASP A 721 17.81 18.96 -34.54
CA ASP A 721 18.33 17.66 -34.08
C ASP A 721 17.22 16.85 -33.36
N ALA A 722 16.39 17.49 -32.54
CA ALA A 722 15.21 16.87 -31.90
C ALA A 722 14.18 16.37 -32.93
N LEU A 723 13.90 17.17 -33.97
CA LEU A 723 13.04 16.73 -35.08
C LEU A 723 13.61 15.54 -35.85
N MET A 724 14.94 15.43 -36.00
CA MET A 724 15.57 14.25 -36.60
C MET A 724 15.40 13.01 -35.71
N HIS A 725 15.53 13.15 -34.39
CA HIS A 725 15.28 12.05 -33.44
C HIS A 725 13.81 11.59 -33.51
N PHE A 726 12.86 12.53 -33.49
CA PHE A 726 11.43 12.24 -33.66
C PHE A 726 11.14 11.52 -34.99
N LEU A 727 11.64 12.04 -36.12
CA LEU A 727 11.47 11.39 -37.44
C LEU A 727 12.06 9.98 -37.50
N SER A 728 13.17 9.71 -36.81
CA SER A 728 13.81 8.39 -36.79
C SER A 728 12.92 7.26 -36.24
N SER A 729 11.93 7.61 -35.42
CA SER A 729 10.96 6.67 -34.85
C SER A 729 9.97 6.12 -35.91
N PHE A 730 9.83 6.78 -37.07
CA PHE A 730 8.80 6.47 -38.07
C PHE A 730 9.36 5.72 -39.29
N SER A 731 9.84 4.50 -39.06
CA SER A 731 10.50 3.62 -40.05
C SER A 731 9.72 3.30 -41.34
N LYS A 732 8.44 3.67 -41.43
CA LYS A 732 7.56 3.47 -42.61
C LYS A 732 7.20 4.75 -43.38
N LEU A 733 7.66 5.92 -42.93
CA LEU A 733 7.33 7.22 -43.51
C LEU A 733 7.76 7.32 -44.99
N LYS A 734 6.82 7.54 -45.93
CA LYS A 734 7.09 7.61 -47.38
C LYS A 734 7.04 9.03 -47.96
N LYS A 735 6.21 9.91 -47.41
CA LYS A 735 6.03 11.29 -47.87
C LYS A 735 6.19 12.28 -46.73
N LEU A 736 6.98 13.32 -46.95
CA LEU A 736 7.20 14.40 -45.99
C LEU A 736 7.01 15.74 -46.72
N LYS A 737 6.27 16.67 -46.13
CA LYS A 737 6.04 18.01 -46.67
C LYS A 737 6.36 19.03 -45.58
N LEU A 738 7.05 20.11 -45.95
CA LEU A 738 7.49 21.17 -45.05
C LEU A 738 6.99 22.52 -45.56
N LYS A 739 6.57 23.43 -44.67
CA LYS A 739 6.39 24.86 -44.97
C LYS A 739 7.23 25.75 -44.05
N ILE A 740 8.12 26.55 -44.63
CA ILE A 740 9.19 27.29 -43.93
C ILE A 740 9.19 28.77 -44.33
N GLY A 741 9.22 29.70 -43.37
CA GLY A 741 9.14 31.13 -43.66
C GLY A 741 10.31 31.71 -44.48
N CYS A 742 11.51 31.13 -44.38
CA CYS A 742 12.65 31.46 -45.24
C CYS A 742 13.62 30.29 -45.32
N LEU A 743 13.81 29.73 -46.52
CA LEU A 743 14.77 28.66 -46.75
C LEU A 743 16.17 29.26 -46.87
N THR A 744 17.00 28.99 -45.87
CA THR A 744 18.39 29.44 -45.78
C THR A 744 19.36 28.30 -46.11
N LYS A 745 20.64 28.64 -46.31
CA LYS A 745 21.72 27.67 -46.50
C LYS A 745 21.72 26.56 -45.43
N LYS A 746 21.44 26.90 -44.17
CA LYS A 746 21.34 25.91 -43.08
C LYS A 746 20.20 24.91 -43.30
N TYR A 747 18.98 25.40 -43.53
CA TYR A 747 17.82 24.53 -43.78
C TYR A 747 18.02 23.66 -45.02
N SER A 748 18.65 24.17 -46.09
CA SER A 748 18.90 23.37 -47.30
C SER A 748 19.84 22.18 -47.07
N LEU A 749 20.78 22.28 -46.13
CA LEU A 749 21.63 21.14 -45.74
C LEU A 749 20.83 20.13 -44.91
N TRP A 750 19.97 20.58 -44.00
CA TRP A 750 19.11 19.73 -43.19
C TRP A 750 18.06 18.97 -44.03
N THR A 751 17.45 19.62 -45.03
CA THR A 751 16.59 18.96 -46.03
C THR A 751 17.30 17.79 -46.73
N LEU A 752 18.61 17.90 -46.98
CA LEU A 752 19.42 16.83 -47.57
C LEU A 752 19.78 15.74 -46.54
N GLN A 753 20.06 16.10 -45.28
CA GLN A 753 20.26 15.15 -44.19
C GLN A 753 19.02 14.28 -43.92
N ILE A 754 17.81 14.85 -44.03
CA ILE A 754 16.53 14.12 -43.98
C ILE A 754 16.49 13.03 -45.06
N ILE A 755 16.82 13.35 -46.31
CA ILE A 755 16.81 12.39 -47.44
C ILE A 755 17.88 11.29 -47.26
N GLN A 756 19.01 11.62 -46.64
CA GLN A 756 20.11 10.68 -46.41
C GLN A 756 19.83 9.73 -45.22
N ASN A 757 19.26 10.26 -44.13
CA ASN A 757 19.10 9.51 -42.88
C ASN A 757 17.79 8.72 -42.80
N PHE A 758 16.75 9.05 -43.59
CA PHE A 758 15.46 8.36 -43.57
C PHE A 758 15.20 7.59 -44.88
N PRO A 759 15.75 6.37 -45.04
CA PRO A 759 15.69 5.61 -46.29
C PRO A 759 14.29 5.11 -46.68
N SER A 760 13.28 5.29 -45.82
CA SER A 760 11.86 5.06 -46.10
C SER A 760 11.23 6.16 -46.96
N VAL A 761 11.74 7.41 -46.90
CA VAL A 761 11.15 8.57 -47.56
C VAL A 761 11.40 8.50 -49.08
N THR A 762 10.31 8.59 -49.83
CA THR A 762 10.26 8.56 -51.30
C THR A 762 9.90 9.91 -51.93
N GLU A 763 9.32 10.82 -51.15
CA GLU A 763 8.91 12.15 -51.61
C GLU A 763 9.07 13.18 -50.48
N LEU A 764 9.75 14.29 -50.76
CA LEU A 764 9.97 15.41 -49.86
C LEU A 764 9.55 16.73 -50.54
N LEU A 765 8.48 17.36 -50.09
CA LEU A 765 8.04 18.68 -50.56
C LEU A 765 8.48 19.78 -49.56
N VAL A 766 8.94 20.93 -50.05
CA VAL A 766 9.33 22.09 -49.22
C VAL A 766 8.75 23.37 -49.82
N ASP A 767 7.65 23.84 -49.25
CA ASP A 767 6.99 25.10 -49.58
C ASP A 767 7.61 26.25 -48.76
N ALA A 768 8.43 27.10 -49.37
CA ALA A 768 9.08 28.19 -48.65
C ALA A 768 8.49 29.54 -49.08
N ASP A 769 8.15 30.40 -48.12
CA ASP A 769 7.67 31.74 -48.46
C ASP A 769 8.77 32.56 -49.15
N PHE A 770 10.03 32.34 -48.78
CA PHE A 770 11.22 32.90 -49.44
C PHE A 770 12.36 31.89 -49.62
N LEU A 771 13.05 31.97 -50.76
CA LEU A 771 14.24 31.20 -51.14
C LEU A 771 15.45 32.14 -51.34
N LEU A 772 16.56 31.90 -50.64
CA LEU A 772 17.82 32.61 -50.92
C LEU A 772 18.57 31.97 -52.09
N GLU A 773 19.20 32.75 -52.96
CA GLU A 773 20.00 32.23 -54.09
C GLU A 773 21.14 31.27 -53.67
N GLU A 774 21.64 31.41 -52.43
CA GLU A 774 22.62 30.48 -51.85
C GLU A 774 22.08 29.05 -51.72
N VAL A 775 20.77 28.88 -51.51
CA VAL A 775 20.12 27.55 -51.43
C VAL A 775 20.09 26.87 -52.80
N ILE A 776 19.84 27.62 -53.86
CA ILE A 776 19.85 27.09 -55.24
C ILE A 776 21.22 26.47 -55.53
N LYS A 777 22.32 27.12 -55.11
CA LYS A 777 23.70 26.60 -55.26
C LYS A 777 23.98 25.35 -54.43
N VAL A 778 23.42 25.24 -53.22
CA VAL A 778 23.55 24.02 -52.38
C VAL A 778 22.74 22.85 -52.97
N LEU A 779 21.53 23.11 -53.45
CA LEU A 779 20.66 22.10 -54.06
C LEU A 779 21.15 21.66 -55.46
N GLN A 780 21.78 22.54 -56.23
CA GLN A 780 22.45 22.18 -57.49
C GLN A 780 23.70 21.32 -57.27
N GLY A 781 24.41 21.54 -56.15
CA GLY A 781 25.62 20.81 -55.80
C GLY A 781 25.38 19.48 -55.08
N SER A 782 24.13 19.08 -54.83
CA SER A 782 23.79 17.89 -54.06
C SER A 782 23.23 16.76 -54.92
N TYR A 783 23.76 15.55 -54.69
CA TYR A 783 23.21 14.33 -55.26
C TYR A 783 22.13 13.78 -54.31
N THR A 784 20.86 13.89 -54.69
CA THR A 784 19.77 13.23 -53.97
C THR A 784 19.79 11.71 -54.21
N ARG A 785 19.24 10.95 -53.26
CA ARG A 785 19.10 9.49 -53.39
C ARG A 785 18.12 9.19 -54.53
N PRO A 786 18.45 8.34 -55.53
CA PRO A 786 17.61 8.10 -56.71
C PRO A 786 16.16 7.64 -56.46
N ALA A 787 15.88 7.10 -55.26
CA ALA A 787 14.57 6.63 -54.82
C ALA A 787 13.73 7.69 -54.06
N CYS A 788 14.23 8.92 -53.90
CA CYS A 788 13.51 10.02 -53.22
C CYS A 788 13.46 11.26 -54.10
N ARG A 789 12.24 11.72 -54.44
CA ARG A 789 12.01 12.99 -55.14
C ARG A 789 11.91 14.13 -54.13
N LEU A 790 12.81 15.09 -54.22
CA LEU A 790 12.72 16.38 -53.54
C LEU A 790 12.06 17.41 -54.47
N GLU A 791 11.13 18.20 -53.94
CA GLU A 791 10.52 19.33 -54.63
C GLU A 791 10.49 20.54 -53.68
N VAL A 792 10.99 21.69 -54.12
CA VAL A 792 11.07 22.93 -53.33
C VAL A 792 10.35 24.04 -54.08
N ARG A 793 9.51 24.83 -53.41
CA ARG A 793 8.75 25.95 -53.99
C ARG A 793 9.05 27.24 -53.24
N GLY A 794 8.93 28.40 -53.89
CA GLY A 794 8.97 29.69 -53.21
C GLY A 794 9.48 30.87 -54.04
N PHE A 795 9.44 32.07 -53.44
CA PHE A 795 9.91 33.31 -54.06
C PHE A 795 11.42 33.52 -53.88
N ILE A 796 12.14 33.70 -54.99
CA ILE A 796 13.59 33.95 -54.95
C ILE A 796 13.89 35.38 -54.48
N CYS A 797 14.77 35.52 -53.49
CA CYS A 797 15.24 36.79 -52.93
C CYS A 797 16.77 36.91 -52.99
N ASN A 798 17.26 38.01 -53.57
CA ASN A 798 18.68 38.23 -53.87
C ASN A 798 19.37 39.11 -52.79
N LYS A 799 19.61 38.55 -51.59
CA LYS A 799 20.41 39.21 -50.52
C LYS A 799 21.13 38.22 -49.59
N GLN A 800 22.26 38.68 -49.04
CA GLN A 800 23.08 37.97 -48.06
C GLN A 800 22.39 37.85 -46.68
N SER A 801 21.96 36.63 -46.36
CA SER A 801 22.01 35.92 -45.06
C SER A 801 21.56 36.54 -43.71
N GLN A 802 21.35 37.85 -43.52
CA GLN A 802 21.23 38.42 -42.14
C GLN A 802 20.15 39.50 -41.86
N LYS A 803 19.24 39.84 -42.78
CA LYS A 803 18.13 40.79 -42.47
C LYS A 803 16.75 40.37 -43.03
N CYS A 804 16.22 39.25 -42.54
CA CYS A 804 14.88 38.74 -42.85
C CYS A 804 13.95 38.80 -41.62
N THR A 805 13.67 40.01 -41.11
CA THR A 805 12.94 40.21 -39.83
C THR A 805 11.82 41.26 -39.85
N VAL A 806 11.53 41.92 -40.98
CA VAL A 806 10.47 42.95 -41.06
C VAL A 806 9.66 42.80 -42.38
N PRO A 807 8.32 42.62 -42.33
CA PRO A 807 7.49 42.37 -43.53
C PRO A 807 7.32 43.52 -44.55
N LYS A 808 7.70 44.75 -44.23
CA LYS A 808 7.18 45.95 -44.94
C LYS A 808 7.82 46.29 -46.30
N ASP A 809 8.93 45.63 -46.67
CA ASP A 809 9.81 46.04 -47.78
C ASP A 809 9.89 45.02 -48.94
N TRP A 810 9.05 43.98 -48.94
CA TRP A 810 9.30 42.75 -49.72
C TRP A 810 8.91 42.82 -51.20
N HIS A 811 7.85 43.57 -51.55
CA HIS A 811 7.31 43.63 -52.92
C HIS A 811 8.26 44.22 -53.99
N GLN A 812 9.41 44.78 -53.60
CA GLN A 812 10.39 45.36 -54.53
C GLN A 812 11.65 44.50 -54.77
N ARG A 813 11.81 43.35 -54.09
CA ARG A 813 13.11 42.62 -54.04
C ARG A 813 13.08 41.11 -54.20
N CYS A 814 11.91 40.49 -54.27
CA CYS A 814 11.77 39.06 -54.59
C CYS A 814 10.83 38.95 -55.80
N ASN A 815 11.30 38.37 -56.90
CA ASN A 815 10.80 38.69 -58.25
C ASN A 815 10.37 37.49 -59.11
N GLN A 816 10.58 36.26 -58.65
CA GLN A 816 10.18 35.03 -59.35
C GLN A 816 9.71 33.98 -58.34
N ASN A 817 8.53 33.41 -58.54
CA ASN A 817 8.12 32.16 -57.88
C ASN A 817 8.67 30.98 -58.70
N MET A 818 9.36 30.06 -58.03
CA MET A 818 10.03 28.94 -58.68
C MET A 818 9.72 27.62 -57.96
N THR A 819 9.44 26.59 -58.75
CA THR A 819 9.40 25.19 -58.31
C THR A 819 10.65 24.48 -58.80
N ILE A 820 11.47 23.98 -57.88
CA ILE A 820 12.71 23.21 -58.09
C ILE A 820 12.38 21.73 -57.85
N HIS A 821 12.82 20.83 -58.73
CA HIS A 821 12.77 19.38 -58.50
C HIS A 821 14.17 18.77 -58.50
N LEU A 822 14.37 17.75 -57.66
CA LEU A 822 15.60 16.96 -57.52
C LEU A 822 15.22 15.48 -57.38
N ASP A 823 15.45 14.70 -58.41
CA ASP A 823 15.18 13.26 -58.43
C ASP A 823 16.27 12.49 -59.21
N SER A 824 16.01 11.23 -59.59
CA SER A 824 16.95 10.38 -60.33
C SER A 824 17.29 10.87 -61.75
N GLN A 825 16.55 11.85 -62.29
CA GLN A 825 16.87 12.53 -63.55
C GLN A 825 17.69 13.81 -63.34
N GLY A 826 17.94 14.19 -62.08
CA GLY A 826 18.80 15.32 -61.69
C GLY A 826 18.04 16.54 -61.20
N PHE A 827 18.70 17.70 -61.29
CA PHE A 827 18.18 19.00 -60.84
C PHE A 827 17.43 19.70 -61.98
N SER A 828 16.19 20.15 -61.73
CA SER A 828 15.41 20.95 -62.69
C SER A 828 14.67 22.11 -61.99
N MET A 829 14.40 23.18 -62.74
CA MET A 829 13.69 24.38 -62.26
C MET A 829 12.56 24.74 -63.22
N LYS A 830 11.41 25.15 -62.68
CA LYS A 830 10.25 25.64 -63.41
C LYS A 830 9.80 26.97 -62.80
N ASN A 831 9.72 28.01 -63.64
CA ASN A 831 9.18 29.30 -63.22
C ASN A 831 7.65 29.30 -63.38
N GLU A 832 6.94 29.58 -62.30
CA GLU A 832 5.50 29.79 -62.32
C GLU A 832 5.22 31.26 -62.66
N ARG A 833 5.03 31.54 -63.96
CA ARG A 833 4.65 32.88 -64.44
C ARG A 833 3.18 33.18 -64.11
N THR A 834 2.92 33.67 -62.90
CA THR A 834 1.68 34.41 -62.63
C THR A 834 1.71 35.76 -63.37
N PRO A 835 0.65 36.13 -64.12
CA PRO A 835 0.56 37.47 -64.71
C PRO A 835 0.26 38.49 -63.60
N LEU A 836 1.17 39.45 -63.41
CA LEU A 836 0.96 40.58 -62.51
C LEU A 836 -0.02 41.59 -63.15
N PHE A 837 -1.31 41.33 -63.03
CA PHE A 837 -2.31 42.39 -63.11
C PHE A 837 -2.31 43.16 -61.80
N TRP A 838 -2.08 44.46 -61.89
CA TRP A 838 -2.28 45.43 -60.81
C TRP A 838 -3.52 46.25 -61.18
N ASP A 839 -4.51 46.25 -60.28
CA ASP A 839 -5.39 47.36 -59.91
C ASP A 839 -6.12 46.96 -58.61
#